data_AF-G8BN16-F1
#
_entry.id   AF-G8BN16-F1
#
_cell.length_a   1.000
_cell.length_b   1.000
_cell.length_c   1.000
_cell.angle_alpha   90.00
_cell.angle_beta   90.00
_cell.angle_gamma   90.00
#
_symmetry.space_group_name_H-M   'P 1'
#
loop_
_entity.id
_entity.type
_entity.pdbx_description
1 polymer ?
#
loop_
_entity_poly.entity_id
_entity_poly.type
_entity_poly.pdbx_seq_one_letter_code
_entity_poly.pdbx_strand_id
1 'polypeptide(L)'
;MIVDELRNDDRSKTQNIGSKPDVEVVYNLSQEYLKHAYKISKNVGNEAHLKQYYSLISMSLKCFQYMKENYQLSIEQDYKITIELVNILINETFNLELAESYLSSLKERLQNHQVGVLKEKMICDYYILYQLSKKHNTEYYYKIASRNCSQLVTYLETLTTTNDVIETWLPIFRYIDVWLDIKANKKNMVISKYNDIIQENIKNCKSERFEAFILLSFTNYLLGENHVIPKTVTNRLDELDWSKIGIKYHGWKLVTDLIRNIYKDENITETLNEFKEYFSKIKKISKIIQKGTDHSLSNSNIYFKNGFYLEVSFGVIFDEEELKNILLLFQSVSYLVNCYDKRANFSTKFLPKVKETTKNLLLSTINNESTLNDDNETHSLNYTDTKIDWYKSILQVTGFYQSLESIILLGSTNITANITDIEGSITKLDVQYPHLLQAINTQAIYGKQLTAVEEFFTIINSKSISPELKMISLLNSYSICLYSKFSGAVVQNSHGDLWDYNKIWNQIEKEMETTNLSENSIWDCTITILWIINHFEQFTSNLLPSTDSEKNSYLEKLRIYYESNKLGNSSSKHIEKWKSEGKYVKLKKSLLLQLLLNYLGAILFEHDLEVMLKISGICFHISKEQELPNIRYVLGLWHLRNCTAAMDSKSATITKVKLESIVRVINEKSGETI
;
A
#
# COMPACT_ATOMS: atom_id res chain seq x y z
N MET A 1 -66.83 52.92 3.28
CA MET A 1 -66.67 53.41 1.89
C MET A 1 -65.34 52.89 1.40
N ILE A 2 -65.37 52.11 0.31
CA ILE A 2 -64.23 51.56 -0.45
C ILE A 2 -63.54 50.39 0.29
N VAL A 3 -64.08 49.17 0.20
CA VAL A 3 -64.00 48.15 -0.89
C VAL A 3 -62.76 47.26 -0.69
N ASP A 4 -62.90 46.05 -0.18
CA ASP A 4 -63.35 44.81 -0.86
C ASP A 4 -62.45 44.30 -2.01
N GLU A 5 -61.22 44.80 -2.18
CA GLU A 5 -60.38 44.45 -3.36
C GLU A 5 -59.06 43.69 -3.12
N LEU A 6 -58.80 43.14 -1.93
CA LEU A 6 -57.53 42.39 -1.70
C LEU A 6 -57.70 41.00 -1.06
N ARG A 7 -58.88 40.39 -1.17
CA ARG A 7 -59.16 39.05 -0.62
C ARG A 7 -59.41 37.95 -1.66
N ASN A 8 -59.23 38.24 -2.95
CA ASN A 8 -59.74 37.36 -4.02
C ASN A 8 -58.75 36.97 -5.13
N ASP A 9 -57.43 37.03 -4.94
CA ASP A 9 -56.51 36.75 -6.07
C ASP A 9 -55.33 35.81 -5.82
N ASP A 10 -55.43 34.87 -4.87
CA ASP A 10 -54.45 33.75 -4.80
C ASP A 10 -55.05 32.40 -4.37
N ARG A 11 -56.38 32.26 -4.40
CA ARG A 11 -57.07 30.98 -4.12
C ARG A 11 -57.61 30.29 -5.38
N SER A 12 -57.23 30.77 -6.57
CA SER A 12 -57.77 30.32 -7.85
C SER A 12 -56.77 29.56 -8.74
N LYS A 13 -55.81 28.81 -8.16
CA LYS A 13 -55.00 27.81 -8.91
C LYS A 13 -54.66 26.53 -8.15
N THR A 14 -55.40 26.16 -7.12
CA THR A 14 -55.36 24.80 -6.54
C THR A 14 -56.59 24.01 -6.98
N GLN A 15 -56.71 23.77 -8.28
CA GLN A 15 -57.58 22.73 -8.84
C GLN A 15 -56.72 21.83 -9.72
N ASN A 16 -56.18 20.78 -9.10
CA ASN A 16 -55.85 19.51 -9.74
C ASN A 16 -55.38 18.50 -8.68
N ILE A 17 -56.29 18.11 -7.78
CA ILE A 17 -56.02 17.04 -6.78
C ILE A 17 -56.17 15.64 -7.43
N GLY A 18 -56.58 15.56 -8.71
CA GLY A 18 -56.81 14.30 -9.44
C GLY A 18 -56.02 14.11 -10.75
N SER A 19 -55.20 15.06 -11.19
CA SER A 19 -54.38 14.89 -12.40
C SER A 19 -52.99 14.35 -12.03
N LYS A 20 -52.52 13.31 -12.74
CA LYS A 20 -51.13 12.85 -12.63
C LYS A 20 -50.18 14.05 -12.79
N PRO A 21 -49.19 14.25 -11.89
CA PRO A 21 -48.22 15.35 -12.02
C PRO A 21 -47.44 15.22 -13.34
N ASP A 22 -46.85 16.29 -13.81
CA ASP A 22 -45.99 16.23 -15.00
C ASP A 22 -44.70 15.44 -14.70
N VAL A 23 -44.18 14.69 -15.68
CA VAL A 23 -42.95 13.88 -15.55
C VAL A 23 -41.78 14.75 -15.11
N GLU A 24 -41.66 15.95 -15.68
CA GLU A 24 -40.57 16.88 -15.36
C GLU A 24 -40.63 17.35 -13.91
N VAL A 25 -41.84 17.55 -13.36
CA VAL A 25 -42.04 17.91 -11.96
C VAL A 25 -41.59 16.77 -11.05
N VAL A 26 -41.98 15.52 -11.36
CA VAL A 26 -41.57 14.35 -10.57
C VAL A 26 -40.06 14.12 -10.64
N TYR A 27 -39.46 14.32 -11.82
CA TYR A 27 -38.01 14.24 -12.01
C TYR A 27 -37.27 15.30 -11.20
N ASN A 28 -37.72 16.55 -11.24
CA ASN A 28 -37.07 17.63 -10.48
C ASN A 28 -37.20 17.40 -8.96
N LEU A 29 -38.33 16.88 -8.49
CA LEU A 29 -38.50 16.47 -7.10
C LEU A 29 -37.55 15.33 -6.70
N SER A 30 -37.33 14.33 -7.57
CA SER A 30 -36.39 13.25 -7.26
C SER A 30 -34.96 13.78 -7.10
N GLN A 31 -34.55 14.72 -7.94
CA GLN A 31 -33.26 15.41 -7.83
C GLN A 31 -33.17 16.28 -6.59
N GLU A 32 -34.23 17.00 -6.23
CA GLU A 32 -34.25 17.87 -5.07
C GLU A 32 -34.09 17.07 -3.77
N TYR A 33 -34.83 15.96 -3.63
CA TYR A 33 -34.66 15.06 -2.48
C TYR A 33 -33.23 14.51 -2.39
N LEU A 34 -32.65 14.09 -3.52
CA LEU A 34 -31.28 13.57 -3.54
C LEU A 34 -30.25 14.64 -3.17
N LYS A 35 -30.33 15.83 -3.77
CA LYS A 35 -29.45 16.95 -3.47
C LYS A 35 -29.58 17.39 -2.02
N HIS A 36 -30.80 17.39 -1.48
CA HIS A 36 -31.02 17.72 -0.08
C HIS A 36 -30.44 16.66 0.84
N ALA A 37 -30.61 15.37 0.52
CA ALA A 37 -29.94 14.27 1.24
C ALA A 37 -28.42 14.46 1.27
N TYR A 38 -27.79 14.70 0.12
CA TYR A 38 -26.34 14.91 0.05
C TYR A 38 -25.87 16.22 0.70
N LYS A 39 -26.74 17.21 0.81
CA LYS A 39 -26.46 18.42 1.60
C LYS A 39 -26.46 18.13 3.10
N ILE A 40 -27.41 17.32 3.58
CA ILE A 40 -27.52 16.97 5.00
C ILE A 40 -26.64 15.78 5.43
N SER A 41 -26.03 15.05 4.49
CA SER A 41 -25.15 13.91 4.78
C SER A 41 -24.04 14.29 5.76
N LYS A 42 -23.52 15.51 5.62
CA LYS A 42 -22.51 16.12 6.49
C LYS A 42 -22.99 16.28 7.95
N ASN A 43 -24.30 16.34 8.20
CA ASN A 43 -24.88 16.62 9.52
C ASN A 43 -25.41 15.37 10.25
N VAL A 44 -25.14 14.18 9.73
CA VAL A 44 -25.63 12.91 10.31
C VAL A 44 -24.79 12.53 11.53
N GLY A 45 -25.18 13.01 12.71
CA GLY A 45 -24.51 12.73 13.99
C GLY A 45 -25.23 11.74 14.90
N ASN A 46 -26.45 11.32 14.55
CA ASN A 46 -27.26 10.41 15.36
C ASN A 46 -28.27 9.64 14.49
N GLU A 47 -28.92 8.66 15.11
CA GLU A 47 -29.92 7.78 14.48
C GLU A 47 -31.11 8.54 13.88
N ALA A 48 -31.55 9.64 14.49
CA ALA A 48 -32.67 10.42 13.97
C ALA A 48 -32.29 11.14 12.66
N HIS A 49 -31.08 11.72 12.59
CA HIS A 49 -30.57 12.33 11.37
C HIS A 49 -30.33 11.29 10.27
N LEU A 50 -29.87 10.09 10.65
CA LEU A 50 -29.70 8.98 9.72
C LEU A 50 -31.03 8.55 9.07
N LYS A 51 -32.10 8.45 9.88
CA LYS A 51 -33.46 8.19 9.39
C LYS A 51 -33.95 9.29 8.45
N GLN A 52 -33.67 10.56 8.75
CA GLN A 52 -34.03 11.67 7.86
C GLN A 52 -33.30 11.59 6.53
N TYR A 53 -31.98 11.35 6.54
CA TYR A 53 -31.17 11.16 5.33
C TYR A 53 -31.75 10.05 4.44
N TYR A 54 -31.98 8.86 4.99
CA TYR A 54 -32.52 7.75 4.20
C TYR A 54 -34.00 7.92 3.84
N SER A 55 -34.76 8.75 4.55
CA SER A 55 -36.12 9.12 4.15
C SER A 55 -36.10 9.96 2.87
N LEU A 56 -35.18 10.92 2.74
CA LEU A 56 -35.00 11.72 1.52
C LEU A 56 -34.54 10.84 0.35
N ILE A 57 -33.56 9.97 0.58
CA ILE A 57 -33.12 8.98 -0.43
C ILE A 57 -34.30 8.09 -0.85
N SER A 58 -35.10 7.60 0.10
CA SER A 58 -36.27 6.77 -0.20
C SER A 58 -37.30 7.52 -1.05
N MET A 59 -37.54 8.80 -0.78
CA MET A 59 -38.46 9.60 -1.61
C MET A 59 -37.92 9.85 -3.02
N SER A 60 -36.62 10.11 -3.16
CA SER A 60 -35.97 10.20 -4.47
C SER A 60 -36.15 8.91 -5.28
N LEU A 61 -35.85 7.75 -4.68
CA LEU A 61 -36.05 6.44 -5.29
C LEU A 61 -37.50 6.21 -5.71
N LYS A 62 -38.46 6.50 -4.83
CA LYS A 62 -39.90 6.36 -5.13
C LYS A 62 -40.34 7.25 -6.28
N CYS A 63 -39.85 8.48 -6.37
CA CYS A 63 -40.15 9.36 -7.51
C CYS A 63 -39.64 8.77 -8.84
N PHE A 64 -38.42 8.23 -8.86
CA PHE A 64 -37.88 7.55 -10.06
C PHE A 64 -38.69 6.30 -10.43
N GLN A 65 -39.05 5.47 -9.45
CA GLN A 65 -39.89 4.28 -9.68
C GLN A 65 -41.28 4.67 -10.20
N TYR A 66 -41.89 5.69 -9.60
CA TYR A 66 -43.17 6.22 -10.03
C TYR A 66 -43.14 6.67 -11.50
N MET A 67 -42.07 7.36 -11.92
CA MET A 67 -41.88 7.75 -13.33
C MET A 67 -41.81 6.54 -14.27
N LYS A 68 -41.08 5.48 -13.89
CA LYS A 68 -40.95 4.27 -14.71
C LYS A 68 -42.25 3.47 -14.82
N GLU A 69 -43.06 3.45 -13.78
CA GLU A 69 -44.28 2.63 -13.72
C GLU A 69 -45.51 3.34 -14.31
N ASN A 70 -45.59 4.68 -14.21
CA ASN A 70 -46.83 5.42 -14.48
C ASN A 70 -46.83 6.22 -15.78
N TYR A 71 -45.70 6.31 -16.48
CA TYR A 71 -45.52 7.09 -17.71
C TYR A 71 -44.88 6.27 -18.83
N GLN A 72 -45.22 6.63 -20.07
CA GLN A 72 -44.54 6.10 -21.27
C GLN A 72 -43.33 6.97 -21.58
N LEU A 73 -42.16 6.54 -21.11
CA LEU A 73 -40.91 7.27 -21.30
C LEU A 73 -40.34 7.01 -22.70
N SER A 74 -39.76 8.05 -23.34
CA SER A 74 -38.86 7.86 -24.49
C SER A 74 -37.62 7.05 -24.10
N ILE A 75 -36.83 6.60 -25.08
CA ILE A 75 -35.63 5.80 -24.80
C ILE A 75 -34.57 6.64 -24.09
N GLU A 76 -34.38 7.90 -24.48
CA GLU A 76 -33.43 8.80 -23.83
C GLU A 76 -33.86 9.09 -22.37
N GLN A 77 -35.16 9.30 -22.14
CA GLN A 77 -35.70 9.52 -20.80
C GLN A 77 -35.57 8.27 -19.93
N ASP A 78 -35.94 7.09 -20.45
CA ASP A 78 -35.86 5.83 -19.72
C ASP A 78 -34.41 5.47 -19.38
N TYR A 79 -33.49 5.68 -20.32
CA TYR A 79 -32.06 5.55 -20.07
C TYR A 79 -31.60 6.46 -18.92
N LYS A 80 -31.87 7.77 -19.01
CA LYS A 80 -31.42 8.74 -18.01
C LYS A 80 -32.00 8.43 -16.62
N ILE A 81 -33.32 8.23 -16.54
CA ILE A 81 -34.04 7.93 -15.29
C ILE A 81 -33.53 6.62 -14.68
N THR A 82 -33.34 5.59 -15.49
CA THR A 82 -32.88 4.28 -14.99
C THR A 82 -31.45 4.33 -14.48
N ILE A 83 -30.53 4.97 -15.20
CA ILE A 83 -29.13 5.08 -14.76
C ILE A 83 -29.03 5.87 -13.46
N GLU A 84 -29.75 6.98 -13.32
CA GLU A 84 -29.76 7.76 -12.08
C GLU A 84 -30.39 6.98 -10.91
N LEU A 85 -31.53 6.29 -11.14
CA LEU A 85 -32.16 5.40 -10.17
C LEU A 85 -31.19 4.31 -9.69
N VAL A 86 -30.56 3.61 -10.64
CA VAL A 86 -29.59 2.54 -10.39
C VAL A 86 -28.38 3.07 -9.63
N ASN A 87 -27.88 4.25 -9.98
CA ASN A 87 -26.75 4.86 -9.28
C ASN A 87 -27.07 5.11 -7.79
N ILE A 88 -28.29 5.54 -7.48
CA ILE A 88 -28.75 5.71 -6.08
C ILE A 88 -28.92 4.34 -5.39
N LEU A 89 -29.54 3.36 -6.06
CA LEU A 89 -29.68 2.01 -5.50
C LEU A 89 -28.33 1.39 -5.15
N ILE A 90 -27.35 1.51 -6.04
CA ILE A 90 -26.00 0.99 -5.87
C ILE A 90 -25.24 1.73 -4.77
N ASN A 91 -25.43 3.05 -4.66
CA ASN A 91 -24.66 3.86 -3.72
C ASN A 91 -25.25 3.94 -2.32
N GLU A 92 -26.57 3.86 -2.17
CA GLU A 92 -27.26 4.12 -0.91
C GLU A 92 -27.97 2.90 -0.32
N THR A 93 -28.08 1.78 -1.05
CA THR A 93 -28.89 0.63 -0.62
C THR A 93 -28.17 -0.71 -0.81
N PHE A 94 -28.75 -1.78 -0.26
CA PHE A 94 -28.34 -3.16 -0.50
C PHE A 94 -29.18 -3.87 -1.57
N ASN A 95 -30.12 -3.16 -2.23
CA ASN A 95 -31.04 -3.73 -3.21
C ASN A 95 -30.37 -3.88 -4.60
N LEU A 96 -29.26 -4.60 -4.65
CA LEU A 96 -28.43 -4.74 -5.85
C LEU A 96 -29.13 -5.58 -6.94
N GLU A 97 -29.93 -6.59 -6.56
CA GLU A 97 -30.74 -7.38 -7.49
C GLU A 97 -31.80 -6.53 -8.21
N LEU A 98 -32.41 -5.58 -7.49
CA LEU A 98 -33.36 -4.64 -8.07
C LEU A 98 -32.68 -3.71 -9.09
N ALA A 99 -31.47 -3.23 -8.76
CA ALA A 99 -30.67 -2.44 -9.68
C ALA A 99 -30.29 -3.25 -10.94
N GLU A 100 -29.90 -4.52 -10.79
CA GLU A 100 -29.62 -5.43 -11.90
C GLU A 100 -30.86 -5.68 -12.77
N SER A 101 -32.03 -5.85 -12.16
CA SER A 101 -33.31 -6.00 -12.88
C SER A 101 -33.61 -4.78 -13.74
N TYR A 102 -33.51 -3.57 -13.19
CA TYR A 102 -33.73 -2.34 -13.97
C TYR A 102 -32.74 -2.17 -15.12
N LEU A 103 -31.45 -2.47 -14.90
CA LEU A 103 -30.44 -2.42 -15.95
C LEU A 103 -30.69 -3.47 -17.04
N SER A 104 -31.11 -4.69 -16.65
CA SER A 104 -31.41 -5.77 -17.58
C SER A 104 -32.61 -5.43 -18.46
N SER A 105 -33.69 -4.90 -17.88
CA SER A 105 -34.86 -4.43 -18.64
C SER A 105 -34.52 -3.27 -19.58
N LEU A 106 -33.70 -2.30 -19.14
CA LEU A 106 -33.23 -1.23 -20.00
C LEU A 106 -32.37 -1.77 -21.15
N LYS A 107 -31.46 -2.71 -20.86
CA LYS A 107 -30.60 -3.33 -21.87
C LYS A 107 -31.41 -4.07 -22.94
N GLU A 108 -32.41 -4.84 -22.54
CA GLU A 108 -33.33 -5.52 -23.46
C GLU A 108 -34.09 -4.52 -24.34
N ARG A 109 -34.61 -3.44 -23.73
CA ARG A 109 -35.29 -2.36 -24.47
C ARG A 109 -34.35 -1.69 -25.49
N LEU A 110 -33.11 -1.41 -25.11
CA LEU A 110 -32.10 -0.85 -26.00
C LEU A 110 -31.70 -1.83 -27.11
N GLN A 111 -31.67 -3.14 -26.86
CA GLN A 111 -31.40 -4.15 -27.89
C GLN A 111 -32.45 -4.13 -29.00
N ASN A 112 -33.71 -3.94 -28.65
CA ASN A 112 -34.81 -3.83 -29.60
C ASN A 112 -34.77 -2.54 -30.44
N HIS A 113 -34.01 -1.52 -30.02
CA HIS A 113 -33.79 -0.31 -30.80
C HIS A 113 -32.55 -0.44 -31.70
N GLN A 114 -32.74 -0.28 -33.01
CA GLN A 114 -31.70 -0.59 -34.01
C GLN A 114 -30.70 0.55 -34.25
N VAL A 115 -31.07 1.81 -34.00
CA VAL A 115 -30.25 2.98 -34.39
C VAL A 115 -29.86 3.81 -33.15
N GLY A 116 -28.58 4.21 -33.08
CA GLY A 116 -28.11 5.29 -32.20
C GLY A 116 -27.90 4.95 -30.71
N VAL A 117 -28.01 3.69 -30.29
CA VAL A 117 -28.05 3.30 -28.86
C VAL A 117 -26.79 2.55 -28.36
N LEU A 118 -25.72 2.52 -29.13
CA LEU A 118 -24.50 1.78 -28.78
C LEU A 118 -23.91 2.28 -27.46
N LYS A 119 -23.89 3.61 -27.26
CA LYS A 119 -23.36 4.26 -26.07
C LYS A 119 -24.12 3.81 -24.83
N GLU A 120 -25.44 3.87 -24.87
CA GLU A 120 -26.33 3.51 -23.78
C GLU A 120 -26.17 2.02 -23.43
N LYS A 121 -26.04 1.15 -24.45
CA LYS A 121 -25.75 -0.28 -24.26
C LYS A 121 -24.44 -0.51 -23.51
N MET A 122 -23.36 0.14 -23.93
CA MET A 122 -22.05 0.00 -23.31
C MET A 122 -22.02 0.57 -21.89
N ILE A 123 -22.78 1.63 -21.61
CA ILE A 123 -22.91 2.16 -20.24
C ILE A 123 -23.69 1.18 -19.36
N CYS A 124 -24.76 0.54 -19.86
CA CYS A 124 -25.42 -0.54 -19.13
C CYS A 124 -24.45 -1.68 -18.81
N ASP A 125 -23.66 -2.13 -19.78
CA ASP A 125 -22.65 -3.17 -19.57
C ASP A 125 -21.57 -2.75 -18.56
N TYR A 126 -21.14 -1.49 -18.57
CA TYR A 126 -20.24 -0.94 -17.56
C TYR A 126 -20.86 -1.02 -16.15
N TYR A 127 -22.12 -0.62 -15.98
CA TYR A 127 -22.78 -0.68 -14.68
C TYR A 127 -22.94 -2.12 -14.17
N ILE A 128 -23.33 -3.06 -15.05
CA ILE A 128 -23.51 -4.47 -14.69
C ILE A 128 -22.16 -5.13 -14.35
N LEU A 129 -21.18 -5.02 -15.26
CA LEU A 129 -19.92 -5.73 -15.14
C LEU A 129 -18.99 -5.12 -14.09
N TYR A 130 -19.00 -3.79 -13.94
CA TYR A 130 -18.08 -3.09 -13.04
C TYR A 130 -18.76 -2.58 -11.76
N GLN A 131 -19.73 -1.66 -11.85
CA GLN A 131 -20.27 -0.97 -10.67
C GLN A 131 -21.05 -1.89 -9.73
N LEU A 132 -21.95 -2.72 -10.27
CA LEU A 132 -22.71 -3.69 -9.48
C LEU A 132 -21.80 -4.76 -8.86
N SER A 133 -20.91 -5.35 -9.66
CA SER A 133 -19.97 -6.37 -9.19
C SER A 133 -19.07 -5.84 -8.06
N LYS A 134 -18.56 -4.61 -8.21
CA LYS A 134 -17.79 -3.91 -7.17
C LYS A 134 -18.56 -3.74 -5.86
N LYS A 135 -19.88 -3.55 -5.94
CA LYS A 135 -20.74 -3.29 -4.78
C LYS A 135 -21.25 -4.55 -4.10
N HIS A 136 -21.47 -5.63 -4.86
CA HIS A 136 -21.63 -6.97 -4.29
C HIS A 136 -20.39 -7.38 -3.50
N ASN A 137 -19.20 -7.07 -4.04
CA ASN A 137 -17.91 -7.32 -3.41
C ASN A 137 -17.71 -8.77 -2.94
N THR A 138 -18.16 -9.76 -3.72
CA THR A 138 -17.92 -11.18 -3.45
C THR A 138 -17.28 -11.87 -4.64
N GLU A 139 -16.45 -12.89 -4.36
CA GLU A 139 -15.76 -13.68 -5.37
C GLU A 139 -16.73 -14.32 -6.38
N TYR A 140 -17.93 -14.72 -5.93
CA TYR A 140 -18.97 -15.29 -6.78
C TYR A 140 -19.39 -14.34 -7.90
N TYR A 141 -19.79 -13.10 -7.56
CA TYR A 141 -20.21 -12.12 -8.56
C TYR A 141 -19.04 -11.66 -9.44
N TYR A 142 -17.82 -11.55 -8.88
CA TYR A 142 -16.63 -11.24 -9.68
C TYR A 142 -16.34 -12.32 -10.73
N LYS A 143 -16.52 -13.61 -10.42
CA LYS A 143 -16.33 -14.70 -11.40
C LYS A 143 -17.37 -14.66 -12.53
N ILE A 144 -18.63 -14.39 -12.21
CA ILE A 144 -19.71 -14.27 -13.22
C ILE A 144 -19.44 -13.07 -14.13
N ALA A 145 -19.18 -11.91 -13.54
CA ALA A 145 -18.89 -10.69 -14.26
C ALA A 145 -17.64 -10.83 -15.15
N SER A 146 -16.58 -11.46 -14.64
CA SER A 146 -15.38 -11.77 -15.41
C SER A 146 -15.70 -12.62 -16.65
N ARG A 147 -16.49 -13.70 -16.51
CA ARG A 147 -16.89 -14.53 -17.65
C ARG A 147 -17.67 -13.72 -18.69
N ASN A 148 -18.63 -12.91 -18.25
CA ASN A 148 -19.46 -12.10 -19.13
C ASN A 148 -18.66 -10.96 -19.79
N CYS A 149 -17.70 -10.37 -19.07
CA CYS A 149 -16.83 -9.32 -19.57
C CYS A 149 -15.85 -9.88 -20.62
N SER A 150 -15.25 -11.04 -20.36
CA SER A 150 -14.41 -11.74 -21.34
C SER A 150 -15.19 -12.04 -22.63
N GLN A 151 -16.45 -12.51 -22.54
CA GLN A 151 -17.32 -12.72 -23.71
C GLN A 151 -17.60 -11.41 -24.46
N LEU A 152 -17.88 -10.32 -23.74
CA LEU A 152 -18.09 -9.00 -24.34
C LEU A 152 -16.82 -8.52 -25.06
N VAL A 153 -15.65 -8.66 -24.45
CA VAL A 153 -14.36 -8.31 -25.06
C VAL A 153 -14.16 -9.08 -26.36
N THR A 154 -14.33 -10.41 -26.36
CA THR A 154 -14.22 -11.23 -27.58
C THR A 154 -15.21 -10.79 -28.65
N TYR A 155 -16.45 -10.44 -28.28
CA TYR A 155 -17.42 -9.90 -29.22
C TYR A 155 -16.97 -8.56 -29.81
N LEU A 156 -16.51 -7.62 -28.98
CA LEU A 156 -16.01 -6.32 -29.44
C LEU A 156 -14.79 -6.46 -30.36
N GLU A 157 -13.94 -7.46 -30.13
CA GLU A 157 -12.81 -7.82 -31.01
C GLU A 157 -13.26 -8.34 -32.38
N THR A 158 -14.49 -8.82 -32.54
CA THR A 158 -15.03 -9.17 -33.87
C THR A 158 -15.55 -7.95 -34.65
N LEU A 159 -15.84 -6.84 -33.95
CA LEU A 159 -16.41 -5.62 -34.52
C LEU A 159 -15.34 -4.63 -35.03
N THR A 160 -14.20 -5.14 -35.47
CA THR A 160 -12.99 -4.39 -35.86
C THR A 160 -13.16 -3.37 -37.00
N THR A 161 -14.33 -3.32 -37.62
CA THR A 161 -14.67 -2.35 -38.66
C THR A 161 -15.17 -1.00 -38.12
N THR A 162 -15.42 -0.89 -36.80
CA THR A 162 -15.90 0.35 -36.18
C THR A 162 -14.82 1.01 -35.31
N ASN A 163 -14.23 2.10 -35.81
CA ASN A 163 -13.16 2.83 -35.11
C ASN A 163 -13.57 3.24 -33.68
N ASP A 164 -14.82 3.63 -33.45
CA ASP A 164 -15.30 4.04 -32.12
C ASP A 164 -15.26 2.90 -31.09
N VAL A 165 -15.55 1.66 -31.51
CA VAL A 165 -15.51 0.48 -30.64
C VAL A 165 -14.06 0.15 -30.25
N ILE A 166 -13.16 0.14 -31.23
CA ILE A 166 -11.75 -0.19 -31.04
C ILE A 166 -11.03 0.87 -30.19
N GLU A 167 -11.30 2.16 -30.43
CA GLU A 167 -10.57 3.24 -29.79
C GLU A 167 -11.13 3.59 -28.39
N THR A 168 -12.41 3.30 -28.11
CA THR A 168 -13.08 3.70 -26.85
C THR A 168 -13.49 2.51 -25.98
N TRP A 169 -14.40 1.66 -26.45
CA TRP A 169 -15.06 0.67 -25.59
C TRP A 169 -14.21 -0.57 -25.31
N LEU A 170 -13.56 -1.11 -26.34
CA LEU A 170 -12.69 -2.28 -26.19
C LEU A 170 -11.58 -2.05 -25.14
N PRO A 171 -10.85 -0.91 -25.14
CA PRO A 171 -9.87 -0.60 -24.10
C PRO A 171 -10.43 -0.61 -22.68
N ILE A 172 -11.60 -0.01 -22.49
CA ILE A 172 -12.26 0.08 -21.18
C ILE A 172 -12.65 -1.31 -20.68
N PHE A 173 -13.29 -2.13 -21.52
CA PHE A 173 -13.72 -3.47 -21.10
C PHE A 173 -12.57 -4.46 -20.94
N ARG A 174 -11.47 -4.34 -21.70
CA ARG A 174 -10.25 -5.13 -21.41
C ARG A 174 -9.68 -4.78 -20.03
N TYR A 175 -9.66 -3.50 -19.65
CA TYR A 175 -9.24 -3.11 -18.30
C TYR A 175 -10.20 -3.63 -17.22
N ILE A 176 -11.52 -3.53 -17.43
CA ILE A 176 -12.52 -4.07 -16.49
C ILE A 176 -12.36 -5.57 -16.31
N ASP A 177 -12.12 -6.31 -17.39
CA ASP A 177 -11.89 -7.76 -17.35
C ASP A 177 -10.65 -8.12 -16.51
N VAL A 178 -9.56 -7.36 -16.66
CA VAL A 178 -8.38 -7.47 -15.80
C VAL A 178 -8.70 -7.17 -14.34
N TRP A 179 -9.41 -6.07 -14.08
CA TRP A 179 -9.80 -5.68 -12.72
C TRP A 179 -10.68 -6.74 -12.05
N LEU A 180 -11.60 -7.34 -12.79
CA LEU A 180 -12.46 -8.44 -12.32
C LEU A 180 -11.64 -9.69 -12.01
N ASP A 181 -10.64 -10.03 -12.83
CA ASP A 181 -9.75 -11.16 -12.56
C ASP A 181 -8.88 -10.96 -11.32
N ILE A 182 -8.43 -9.73 -11.04
CA ILE A 182 -7.76 -9.38 -9.79
C ILE A 182 -8.70 -9.66 -8.61
N LYS A 183 -9.94 -9.17 -8.68
CA LYS A 183 -10.93 -9.36 -7.60
C LYS A 183 -11.42 -10.80 -7.45
N ALA A 184 -11.42 -11.58 -8.53
CA ALA A 184 -11.70 -13.01 -8.53
C ALA A 184 -10.48 -13.88 -8.18
N ASN A 185 -9.36 -13.28 -7.76
CA ASN A 185 -8.12 -13.93 -7.35
C ASN A 185 -7.48 -14.83 -8.44
N LYS A 186 -7.63 -14.48 -9.72
CA LYS A 186 -7.03 -15.21 -10.86
C LYS A 186 -5.64 -14.67 -11.22
N LYS A 187 -4.74 -14.60 -10.24
CA LYS A 187 -3.44 -13.89 -10.33
C LYS A 187 -2.60 -14.24 -11.56
N ASN A 188 -2.58 -15.52 -11.96
CA ASN A 188 -1.77 -16.01 -13.10
C ASN A 188 -2.17 -15.38 -14.44
N MET A 189 -3.44 -15.03 -14.64
CA MET A 189 -3.93 -14.46 -15.91
C MET A 189 -3.73 -12.94 -15.99
N VAL A 190 -3.73 -12.26 -14.84
CA VAL A 190 -3.72 -10.80 -14.75
C VAL A 190 -2.49 -10.19 -15.45
N ILE A 191 -1.31 -10.77 -15.22
CA ILE A 191 -0.05 -10.28 -15.80
C ILE A 191 -0.08 -10.39 -17.33
N SER A 192 -0.55 -11.52 -17.88
CA SER A 192 -0.69 -11.71 -19.33
C SER A 192 -1.63 -10.67 -19.92
N LYS A 193 -2.82 -10.52 -19.35
CA LYS A 193 -3.82 -9.58 -19.87
C LYS A 193 -3.38 -8.12 -19.81
N TYR A 194 -2.65 -7.70 -18.76
CA TYR A 194 -2.04 -6.36 -18.74
C TYR A 194 -1.03 -6.18 -19.87
N ASN A 195 -0.17 -7.17 -20.11
CA ASN A 195 0.78 -7.12 -21.22
C ASN A 195 0.07 -7.02 -22.58
N ASP A 196 -1.04 -7.75 -22.77
CA ASP A 196 -1.85 -7.70 -23.99
C ASP A 196 -2.44 -6.29 -24.21
N ILE A 197 -2.99 -5.67 -23.15
CA ILE A 197 -3.46 -4.27 -23.19
C ILE A 197 -2.31 -3.32 -23.56
N ILE A 198 -1.12 -3.50 -22.98
CA ILE A 198 0.03 -2.64 -23.22
C ILE A 198 0.55 -2.74 -24.66
N GLN A 199 0.48 -3.93 -25.25
CA GLN A 199 0.95 -4.19 -26.62
C GLN A 199 -0.06 -3.76 -27.68
N GLU A 200 -1.35 -4.04 -27.46
CA GLU A 200 -2.41 -3.88 -28.47
C GLU A 200 -3.25 -2.62 -28.26
N ASN A 201 -3.78 -2.39 -27.05
CA ASN A 201 -4.76 -1.32 -26.82
C ASN A 201 -4.14 0.07 -26.82
N ILE A 202 -2.91 0.21 -26.31
CA ILE A 202 -2.26 1.51 -26.30
C ILE A 202 -2.04 2.03 -27.73
N LYS A 203 -1.70 1.14 -28.67
CA LYS A 203 -1.55 1.51 -30.08
C LYS A 203 -2.87 1.97 -30.71
N ASN A 204 -3.98 1.40 -30.25
CA ASN A 204 -5.31 1.64 -30.79
C ASN A 204 -6.01 2.86 -30.17
N CYS A 205 -5.96 3.03 -28.85
CA CYS A 205 -6.70 4.07 -28.11
C CYS A 205 -6.13 5.49 -28.29
N LYS A 206 -4.86 5.63 -28.73
CA LYS A 206 -4.16 6.92 -29.00
C LYS A 206 -4.28 7.97 -27.87
N SER A 207 -4.59 7.55 -26.65
CA SER A 207 -4.73 8.42 -25.47
C SER A 207 -3.56 8.17 -24.52
N GLU A 208 -2.64 9.14 -24.41
CA GLU A 208 -1.50 9.08 -23.49
C GLU A 208 -1.97 8.97 -22.01
N ARG A 209 -3.13 9.56 -21.68
CA ARG A 209 -3.72 9.44 -20.33
C ARG A 209 -4.21 8.03 -20.04
N PHE A 210 -4.78 7.35 -21.04
CA PHE A 210 -5.20 5.96 -20.87
C PHE A 210 -3.99 5.04 -20.73
N GLU A 211 -2.95 5.25 -21.54
CA GLU A 211 -1.67 4.54 -21.39
C GLU A 211 -1.07 4.72 -20.00
N ALA A 212 -0.96 5.97 -19.52
CA ALA A 212 -0.46 6.26 -18.18
C ALA A 212 -1.29 5.57 -17.10
N PHE A 213 -2.62 5.62 -17.21
CA PHE A 213 -3.54 4.94 -16.29
C PHE A 213 -3.30 3.42 -16.23
N ILE A 214 -3.14 2.76 -17.38
CA ILE A 214 -2.89 1.32 -17.44
C ILE A 214 -1.53 0.97 -16.85
N LEU A 215 -0.46 1.69 -17.24
CA LEU A 215 0.90 1.43 -16.74
C LEU A 215 1.00 1.64 -15.22
N LEU A 216 0.40 2.70 -14.69
CA LEU A 216 0.36 2.97 -13.25
C LEU A 216 -0.48 1.92 -12.50
N SER A 217 -1.63 1.51 -13.05
CA SER A 217 -2.48 0.46 -12.47
C SER A 217 -1.76 -0.88 -12.44
N PHE A 218 -1.06 -1.25 -13.52
CA PHE A 218 -0.29 -2.49 -13.59
C PHE A 218 0.88 -2.49 -12.61
N THR A 219 1.62 -1.38 -12.56
CA THR A 219 2.76 -1.25 -11.62
C THR A 219 2.29 -1.35 -10.18
N ASN A 220 1.18 -0.69 -9.83
CA ASN A 220 0.59 -0.80 -8.50
C ASN A 220 0.08 -2.22 -8.17
N TYR A 221 -0.47 -2.94 -9.16
CA TYR A 221 -0.84 -4.34 -8.99
C TYR A 221 0.39 -5.21 -8.68
N LEU A 222 1.47 -5.07 -9.46
CA LEU A 222 2.71 -5.82 -9.25
C LEU A 222 3.33 -5.53 -7.88
N LEU A 223 3.35 -4.26 -7.46
CA LEU A 223 3.79 -3.87 -6.11
C LEU A 223 2.90 -4.48 -5.02
N GLY A 224 1.58 -4.44 -5.18
CA GLY A 224 0.63 -5.03 -4.22
C GLY A 224 0.76 -6.54 -4.06
N GLU A 225 1.16 -7.24 -5.13
CA GLU A 225 1.34 -8.70 -5.14
C GLU A 225 2.80 -9.15 -4.93
N ASN A 226 3.73 -8.23 -4.67
CA ASN A 226 5.18 -8.50 -4.52
C ASN A 226 5.81 -9.19 -5.74
N HIS A 227 5.37 -8.80 -6.93
CA HIS A 227 5.96 -9.24 -8.20
C HIS A 227 7.02 -8.26 -8.72
N VAL A 228 8.01 -8.80 -9.41
CA VAL A 228 9.05 -8.00 -10.08
C VAL A 228 8.40 -7.15 -11.18
N ILE A 229 8.72 -5.86 -11.21
CA ILE A 229 8.24 -4.95 -12.25
C ILE A 229 9.10 -5.11 -13.50
N PRO A 230 8.55 -5.52 -14.66
CA PRO A 230 9.34 -5.68 -15.86
C PRO A 230 10.02 -4.36 -16.29
N LYS A 231 11.28 -4.47 -16.76
CA LYS A 231 12.04 -3.31 -17.29
C LYS A 231 11.32 -2.61 -18.45
N THR A 232 10.55 -3.35 -19.23
CA THR A 232 9.74 -2.80 -20.32
C THR A 232 8.66 -1.85 -19.83
N VAL A 233 8.06 -2.12 -18.66
CA VAL A 233 7.02 -1.27 -18.06
C VAL A 233 7.63 0.00 -17.48
N THR A 234 8.75 -0.13 -16.75
CA THR A 234 9.47 1.01 -16.16
C THR A 234 10.01 1.96 -17.23
N ASN A 235 10.70 1.44 -18.25
CA ASN A 235 11.19 2.27 -19.37
C ASN A 235 10.05 3.04 -20.03
N ARG A 236 8.89 2.40 -20.25
CA ARG A 236 7.75 3.03 -20.89
C ARG A 236 7.10 4.11 -20.03
N LEU A 237 7.06 3.95 -18.70
CA LEU A 237 6.64 5.00 -17.77
C LEU A 237 7.58 6.22 -17.82
N ASP A 238 8.87 6.01 -18.04
CA ASP A 238 9.86 7.08 -18.11
C ASP A 238 9.85 7.83 -19.46
N GLU A 239 9.40 7.18 -20.53
CA GLU A 239 9.23 7.78 -21.86
C GLU A 239 8.00 8.71 -21.96
N LEU A 240 7.06 8.64 -21.02
CA LEU A 240 5.83 9.44 -21.04
C LEU A 240 6.07 10.94 -20.79
N ASP A 241 5.37 11.78 -21.57
CA ASP A 241 5.36 13.24 -21.39
C ASP A 241 4.34 13.65 -20.32
N TRP A 242 4.78 13.62 -19.06
CA TRP A 242 3.97 13.96 -17.88
C TRP A 242 3.39 15.38 -17.90
N SER A 243 3.94 16.29 -18.72
CA SER A 243 3.40 17.63 -18.88
C SER A 243 2.05 17.65 -19.61
N LYS A 244 1.83 16.71 -20.55
CA LYS A 244 0.58 16.57 -21.32
C LYS A 244 -0.46 15.70 -20.61
N ILE A 245 -0.01 14.66 -19.93
CA ILE A 245 -0.89 13.71 -19.24
C ILE A 245 -1.65 14.41 -18.10
N GLY A 246 -0.97 15.29 -17.36
CA GLY A 246 -1.58 16.13 -16.32
C GLY A 246 -1.04 15.84 -14.93
N ILE A 247 -1.23 16.83 -14.03
CA ILE A 247 -0.56 16.88 -12.73
C ILE A 247 -1.00 15.76 -11.77
N LYS A 248 -2.25 15.30 -11.87
CA LYS A 248 -2.80 14.24 -11.01
C LYS A 248 -2.11 12.89 -11.28
N TYR A 249 -1.99 12.49 -12.54
CA TYR A 249 -1.28 11.27 -12.93
C TYR A 249 0.22 11.34 -12.66
N HIS A 250 0.83 12.52 -12.84
CA HIS A 250 2.23 12.71 -12.47
C HIS A 250 2.44 12.53 -10.95
N GLY A 251 1.51 13.02 -10.12
CA GLY A 251 1.53 12.74 -8.67
C GLY A 251 1.46 11.26 -8.36
N TRP A 252 0.59 10.52 -9.07
CA TRP A 252 0.52 9.06 -8.96
C TRP A 252 1.84 8.40 -9.36
N LYS A 253 2.46 8.80 -10.48
CA LYS A 253 3.79 8.32 -10.87
C LYS A 253 4.82 8.47 -9.75
N LEU A 254 4.95 9.68 -9.19
CA LEU A 254 5.92 9.96 -8.14
C LEU A 254 5.67 9.10 -6.88
N VAL A 255 4.41 8.86 -6.53
CA VAL A 255 4.05 7.96 -5.42
C VAL A 255 4.46 6.52 -5.72
N THR A 256 4.18 6.03 -6.93
CA THR A 256 4.55 4.68 -7.36
C THR A 256 6.07 4.49 -7.38
N ASP A 257 6.83 5.46 -7.89
CA ASP A 257 8.30 5.43 -7.87
C ASP A 257 8.86 5.46 -6.44
N LEU A 258 8.27 6.29 -5.56
CA LEU A 258 8.64 6.31 -4.15
C LEU A 258 8.41 4.96 -3.47
N ILE A 259 7.24 4.33 -3.68
CA ILE A 259 6.92 3.02 -3.12
C ILE A 259 7.91 1.97 -3.64
N ARG A 260 8.23 1.98 -4.95
CA ARG A 260 9.23 1.10 -5.54
C ARG A 260 10.60 1.24 -4.86
N ASN A 261 11.04 2.48 -4.65
CA ASN A 261 12.33 2.75 -4.01
C ASN A 261 12.33 2.34 -2.53
N ILE A 262 11.21 2.53 -1.82
CA ILE A 262 11.05 2.04 -0.45
C ILE A 262 11.12 0.51 -0.41
N TYR A 263 10.44 -0.17 -1.33
CA TYR A 263 10.42 -1.63 -1.40
C TYR A 263 11.81 -2.23 -1.62
N LYS A 264 12.65 -1.57 -2.44
CA LYS A 264 14.03 -1.97 -2.70
C LYS A 264 15.02 -1.52 -1.62
N ASP A 265 14.54 -0.80 -0.62
CA ASP A 265 15.37 -0.08 0.36
C ASP A 265 16.40 0.86 -0.26
N GLU A 266 16.06 1.48 -1.38
CA GLU A 266 16.90 2.47 -2.06
C GLU A 266 16.80 3.85 -1.40
N ASN A 267 17.71 4.75 -1.81
CA ASN A 267 17.70 6.13 -1.36
C ASN A 267 16.56 6.91 -2.04
N ILE A 268 15.70 7.54 -1.25
CA ILE A 268 14.53 8.28 -1.77
C ILE A 268 14.75 9.79 -1.97
N THR A 269 15.97 10.31 -1.76
CA THR A 269 16.25 11.76 -1.74
C THR A 269 15.94 12.43 -3.08
N GLU A 270 16.28 11.79 -4.19
CA GLU A 270 16.01 12.32 -5.54
C GLU A 270 14.50 12.40 -5.79
N THR A 271 13.75 11.33 -5.50
CA THR A 271 12.28 11.32 -5.58
C THR A 271 11.64 12.39 -4.69
N LEU A 272 12.17 12.62 -3.48
CA LEU A 272 11.70 13.70 -2.60
C LEU A 272 11.94 15.11 -3.18
N ASN A 273 13.06 15.30 -3.89
CA ASN A 273 13.33 16.56 -4.60
C ASN A 273 12.35 16.76 -5.76
N GLU A 274 12.03 15.70 -6.50
CA GLU A 274 11.00 15.73 -7.54
C GLU A 274 9.63 16.09 -6.96
N PHE A 275 9.24 15.54 -5.80
CA PHE A 275 8.03 15.94 -5.09
C PHE A 275 8.04 17.43 -4.71
N LYS A 276 9.18 17.98 -4.29
CA LYS A 276 9.31 19.41 -3.97
C LYS A 276 9.06 20.29 -5.20
N GLU A 277 9.58 19.90 -6.36
CA GLU A 277 9.31 20.56 -7.63
C GLU A 277 7.84 20.42 -8.05
N TYR A 278 7.29 19.22 -7.89
CA TYR A 278 5.88 18.90 -8.15
C TYR A 278 4.92 19.78 -7.36
N PHE A 279 5.07 19.88 -6.03
CA PHE A 279 4.24 20.76 -5.20
C PHE A 279 4.41 22.24 -5.54
N SER A 280 5.61 22.64 -5.97
CA SER A 280 5.85 24.01 -6.46
C SER A 280 5.09 24.29 -7.75
N LYS A 281 4.93 23.30 -8.64
CA LYS A 281 4.11 23.38 -9.85
C LYS A 281 2.62 23.41 -9.53
N ILE A 282 2.11 22.55 -8.63
CA ILE A 282 0.70 22.58 -8.20
C ILE A 282 0.32 23.95 -7.64
N LYS A 283 1.14 24.54 -6.76
CA LYS A 283 0.89 25.87 -6.20
C LYS A 283 0.82 26.99 -7.23
N LYS A 284 1.53 26.85 -8.36
CA LYS A 284 1.43 27.78 -9.49
C LYS A 284 0.13 27.55 -10.26
N ILE A 285 -0.22 26.29 -10.52
CA ILE A 285 -1.43 25.91 -11.26
C ILE A 285 -2.71 26.28 -10.50
N SER A 286 -2.79 26.02 -9.19
CA SER A 286 -3.94 26.41 -8.36
C SER A 286 -4.20 27.92 -8.39
N LYS A 287 -3.15 28.74 -8.37
CA LYS A 287 -3.26 30.20 -8.56
C LYS A 287 -3.76 30.61 -9.95
N ILE A 288 -3.52 29.80 -10.98
CA ILE A 288 -4.00 30.04 -12.35
C ILE A 288 -5.46 29.61 -12.47
N ILE A 289 -5.84 28.47 -11.88
CA ILE A 289 -7.23 27.96 -11.87
C ILE A 289 -8.16 28.94 -11.13
N GLN A 290 -7.73 29.50 -10.00
CA GLN A 290 -8.48 30.55 -9.29
C GLN A 290 -8.70 31.82 -10.13
N LYS A 291 -7.92 32.01 -11.21
CA LYS A 291 -8.08 33.11 -12.17
C LYS A 291 -8.94 32.74 -13.39
N GLY A 292 -9.51 31.54 -13.43
CA GLY A 292 -10.54 31.12 -14.39
C GLY A 292 -10.06 30.75 -15.79
N THR A 293 -8.76 30.55 -16.02
CA THR A 293 -8.22 30.46 -17.39
C THR A 293 -7.99 29.05 -17.94
N ASP A 294 -7.90 27.99 -17.13
CA ASP A 294 -7.75 26.62 -17.66
C ASP A 294 -8.02 25.51 -16.62
N HIS A 295 -9.18 24.84 -16.72
CA HIS A 295 -9.54 23.68 -15.89
C HIS A 295 -8.98 22.35 -16.42
N SER A 296 -8.37 22.33 -17.61
CA SER A 296 -7.92 21.09 -18.27
C SER A 296 -6.69 20.45 -17.61
N LEU A 297 -5.86 21.26 -16.94
CA LEU A 297 -4.61 20.87 -16.29
C LEU A 297 -4.81 20.14 -14.94
N SER A 298 -5.94 20.36 -14.27
CA SER A 298 -6.32 19.67 -13.02
C SER A 298 -7.26 18.50 -13.22
N ASN A 299 -7.68 18.23 -14.46
CA ASN A 299 -8.65 17.19 -14.73
C ASN A 299 -8.00 15.80 -14.75
N SER A 300 -8.59 14.85 -14.01
CA SER A 300 -8.21 13.42 -14.03
C SER A 300 -8.98 12.61 -15.07
N ASN A 301 -9.87 13.23 -15.84
CA ASN A 301 -10.66 12.53 -16.84
C ASN A 301 -9.80 12.09 -18.03
N ILE A 302 -10.01 10.84 -18.44
CA ILE A 302 -9.46 10.27 -19.67
C ILE A 302 -10.51 10.50 -20.75
N TYR A 303 -10.20 11.38 -21.70
CA TYR A 303 -11.10 11.69 -22.80
C TYR A 303 -10.89 10.74 -23.97
N PHE A 304 -11.99 10.29 -24.55
CA PHE A 304 -12.05 9.47 -25.76
C PHE A 304 -12.80 10.24 -26.86
N LYS A 305 -12.90 9.67 -28.07
CA LYS A 305 -13.65 10.30 -29.17
C LYS A 305 -15.13 10.50 -28.80
N ASN A 306 -15.79 11.45 -29.49
CA ASN A 306 -17.22 11.76 -29.37
C ASN A 306 -17.68 12.28 -27.99
N GLY A 307 -16.76 12.91 -27.23
CA GLY A 307 -17.09 13.56 -25.95
C GLY A 307 -17.29 12.59 -24.79
N PHE A 308 -16.89 11.32 -24.93
CA PHE A 308 -16.87 10.35 -23.85
C PHE A 308 -15.64 10.56 -22.96
N TYR A 309 -15.79 10.35 -21.67
CA TYR A 309 -14.68 10.35 -20.75
C TYR A 309 -14.84 9.28 -19.66
N LEU A 310 -13.71 8.76 -19.20
CA LEU A 310 -13.63 7.96 -17.99
C LEU A 310 -13.15 8.88 -16.87
N GLU A 311 -13.98 9.06 -15.85
CA GLU A 311 -13.62 9.79 -14.65
C GLU A 311 -12.76 8.91 -13.74
N VAL A 312 -11.54 9.37 -13.44
CA VAL A 312 -10.66 8.70 -12.49
C VAL A 312 -10.66 9.51 -11.20
N SER A 313 -11.18 8.91 -10.14
CA SER A 313 -11.14 9.44 -8.79
C SER A 313 -10.10 8.69 -7.96
N PHE A 314 -9.09 9.39 -7.44
CA PHE A 314 -8.13 8.83 -6.50
C PHE A 314 -7.84 9.84 -5.39
N GLY A 315 -8.80 9.99 -4.46
CA GLY A 315 -8.77 11.04 -3.42
C GLY A 315 -7.42 11.19 -2.74
N VAL A 316 -6.84 10.06 -2.32
CA VAL A 316 -5.57 9.99 -1.59
C VAL A 316 -4.38 10.63 -2.31
N ILE A 317 -4.30 10.49 -3.63
CA ILE A 317 -3.17 10.99 -4.42
C ILE A 317 -3.51 12.32 -5.09
N PHE A 318 -4.78 12.51 -5.47
CA PHE A 318 -5.20 13.66 -6.26
C PHE A 318 -5.50 14.89 -5.40
N ASP A 319 -5.69 14.71 -4.08
CA ASP A 319 -5.77 15.80 -3.11
C ASP A 319 -4.36 16.16 -2.58
N GLU A 320 -4.02 17.45 -2.57
CA GLU A 320 -2.68 17.93 -2.18
C GLU A 320 -2.40 17.72 -0.68
N GLU A 321 -3.40 17.89 0.18
CA GLU A 321 -3.23 17.74 1.63
C GLU A 321 -3.08 16.28 2.02
N GLU A 322 -3.93 15.40 1.46
CA GLU A 322 -3.83 13.96 1.64
C GLU A 322 -2.51 13.41 1.11
N LEU A 323 -2.10 13.83 -0.10
CA LEU A 323 -0.84 13.41 -0.71
C LEU A 323 0.37 13.79 0.14
N LYS A 324 0.41 15.01 0.72
CA LYS A 324 1.51 15.42 1.61
C LYS A 324 1.56 14.57 2.87
N ASN A 325 0.41 14.24 3.44
CA ASN A 325 0.34 13.43 4.64
C ASN A 325 0.83 11.99 4.38
N ILE A 326 0.42 11.40 3.25
CA ILE A 326 0.89 10.08 2.81
C ILE A 326 2.38 10.08 2.45
N LEU A 327 2.86 11.13 1.76
CA LEU A 327 4.29 11.29 1.48
C LEU A 327 5.12 11.30 2.76
N LEU A 328 4.64 11.99 3.80
CA LEU A 328 5.31 12.06 5.08
C LEU A 328 5.34 10.70 5.80
N LEU A 329 4.27 9.91 5.67
CA LEU A 329 4.24 8.53 6.14
C LEU A 329 5.28 7.67 5.42
N PHE A 330 5.29 7.66 4.09
CA PHE A 330 6.26 6.90 3.29
C PHE A 330 7.71 7.29 3.59
N GLN A 331 7.98 8.60 3.72
CA GLN A 331 9.29 9.08 4.13
C GLN A 331 9.67 8.55 5.52
N SER A 332 8.73 8.56 6.47
CA SER A 332 8.95 8.04 7.83
C SER A 332 9.24 6.54 7.84
N VAL A 333 8.53 5.76 7.03
CA VAL A 333 8.77 4.31 6.89
C VAL A 333 10.16 4.04 6.29
N SER A 334 10.54 4.78 5.24
CA SER A 334 11.86 4.60 4.59
C SER A 334 13.05 4.82 5.53
N TYR A 335 12.92 5.75 6.47
CA TYR A 335 13.94 6.10 7.45
C TYR A 335 13.77 5.39 8.81
N LEU A 336 12.78 4.50 8.95
CA LEU A 336 12.50 3.79 10.21
C LEU A 336 13.74 3.06 10.75
N VAL A 337 14.51 2.44 9.85
CA VAL A 337 15.75 1.71 10.18
C VAL A 337 16.86 2.61 10.74
N ASN A 338 16.72 3.93 10.63
CA ASN A 338 17.68 4.93 11.13
C ASN A 338 17.25 5.58 12.45
N CYS A 339 16.22 5.05 13.13
CA CYS A 339 15.66 5.61 14.36
C CYS A 339 16.68 5.86 15.48
N TYR A 340 17.76 5.08 15.55
CA TYR A 340 18.83 5.20 16.54
C TYR A 340 19.74 6.43 16.31
N ASP A 341 19.84 6.92 15.07
CA ASP A 341 20.69 8.07 14.75
C ASP A 341 19.96 9.38 15.02
N LYS A 342 20.39 10.12 16.05
CA LYS A 342 19.81 11.43 16.41
C LYS A 342 19.78 12.45 15.27
N ARG A 343 20.63 12.29 14.24
CA ARG A 343 20.66 13.15 13.05
C ARG A 343 19.72 12.66 11.95
N ALA A 344 19.31 11.40 11.96
CA ALA A 344 18.50 10.76 10.92
C ALA A 344 17.21 10.11 11.46
N ASN A 345 16.83 10.38 12.71
CA ASN A 345 15.60 9.89 13.38
C ASN A 345 14.31 10.57 12.88
N PHE A 346 14.12 10.57 11.57
CA PHE A 346 12.99 11.18 10.90
C PHE A 346 11.66 10.57 11.36
N SER A 347 11.57 9.24 11.40
CA SER A 347 10.38 8.49 11.84
C SER A 347 9.89 8.93 13.22
N THR A 348 10.80 9.04 14.19
CA THR A 348 10.48 9.43 15.58
C THR A 348 9.84 10.81 15.67
N LYS A 349 10.22 11.74 14.78
CA LYS A 349 9.69 13.11 14.75
C LYS A 349 8.40 13.22 13.94
N PHE A 350 8.29 12.48 12.83
CA PHE A 350 7.26 12.71 11.83
C PHE A 350 6.11 11.69 11.86
N LEU A 351 6.28 10.48 12.38
CA LEU A 351 5.13 9.57 12.62
C LEU A 351 4.09 10.18 13.58
N PRO A 352 4.46 10.83 14.70
CA PRO A 352 3.49 11.54 15.53
C PRO A 352 2.76 12.65 14.77
N LYS A 353 3.48 13.38 13.90
CA LYS A 353 2.90 14.45 13.07
C LYS A 353 1.91 13.90 12.04
N VAL A 354 2.21 12.77 11.40
CA VAL A 354 1.26 12.06 10.51
C VAL A 354 0.02 11.67 11.30
N LYS A 355 0.19 11.05 12.48
CA LYS A 355 -0.93 10.65 13.35
C LYS A 355 -1.84 11.84 13.69
N GLU A 356 -1.25 12.97 14.08
CA GLU A 356 -2.00 14.18 14.44
C GLU A 356 -2.66 14.83 13.23
N THR A 357 -1.95 14.94 12.09
CA THR A 357 -2.52 15.45 10.84
C THR A 357 -3.69 14.58 10.36
N THR A 358 -3.56 13.25 10.41
CA THR A 358 -4.64 12.31 10.08
C THR A 358 -5.81 12.43 11.06
N LYS A 359 -5.56 12.61 12.37
CA LYS A 359 -6.64 12.87 13.34
C LYS A 359 -7.38 14.17 13.02
N ASN A 360 -6.67 15.23 12.63
CA ASN A 360 -7.27 16.49 12.24
C ASN A 360 -8.08 16.37 10.95
N LEU A 361 -7.60 15.64 9.94
CA LEU A 361 -8.35 15.36 8.71
C LEU A 361 -9.60 14.48 8.97
N LEU A 362 -9.48 13.52 9.88
CA LEU A 362 -10.60 12.71 10.34
C LEU A 362 -11.64 13.58 11.05
N LEU A 363 -11.21 14.40 12.00
CA LEU A 363 -12.08 15.34 12.72
C LEU A 363 -12.67 16.39 11.79
N SER A 364 -11.94 16.92 10.82
CA SER A 364 -12.49 17.87 9.84
C SER A 364 -13.49 17.21 8.91
N THR A 365 -13.37 15.91 8.64
CA THR A 365 -14.36 15.13 7.89
C THR A 365 -15.60 14.80 8.73
N ILE A 366 -15.44 14.63 10.05
CA ILE A 366 -16.56 14.39 10.99
C ILE A 366 -17.28 15.69 11.37
N ASN A 367 -16.52 16.75 11.68
CA ASN A 367 -16.99 18.05 12.18
C ASN A 367 -17.18 19.09 11.06
N ASN A 368 -16.71 18.79 9.85
CA ASN A 368 -16.90 19.60 8.64
C ASN A 368 -16.30 21.01 8.69
N GLU A 369 -15.08 21.17 9.21
CA GLU A 369 -14.34 22.44 9.18
C GLU A 369 -13.63 22.70 7.83
N SER A 370 -13.53 21.71 6.94
CA SER A 370 -12.93 21.89 5.62
C SER A 370 -13.92 22.54 4.64
N THR A 371 -13.69 23.83 4.41
CA THR A 371 -14.19 24.72 3.34
C THR A 371 -15.70 24.95 3.27
N LEU A 372 -16.13 25.94 4.05
CA LEU A 372 -17.30 26.82 3.87
C LEU A 372 -17.40 27.52 2.48
N ASN A 373 -16.62 27.11 1.47
CA ASN A 373 -16.49 27.82 0.18
C ASN A 373 -16.80 26.97 -1.05
N ASP A 374 -17.14 25.68 -0.91
CA ASP A 374 -17.61 24.86 -2.04
C ASP A 374 -19.03 24.35 -1.77
N ASP A 375 -20.01 25.23 -2.00
CA ASP A 375 -21.44 24.92 -1.97
C ASP A 375 -21.87 23.88 -3.03
N ASN A 376 -20.94 23.40 -3.88
CA ASN A 376 -21.24 22.59 -5.06
C ASN A 376 -20.83 21.11 -4.98
N GLU A 377 -20.00 20.68 -4.03
CA GLU A 377 -19.65 19.25 -3.87
C GLU A 377 -20.36 18.65 -2.64
N THR A 378 -21.57 18.14 -2.90
CA THR A 378 -22.36 17.35 -1.96
C THR A 378 -22.22 15.87 -2.31
N HIS A 379 -21.67 15.07 -1.39
CA HIS A 379 -21.47 13.64 -1.56
C HIS A 379 -22.43 12.81 -0.71
N SER A 380 -22.55 11.53 -1.06
CA SER A 380 -23.29 10.56 -0.26
C SER A 380 -22.67 10.36 1.13
N LEU A 381 -23.51 9.91 2.07
CA LEU A 381 -23.03 9.53 3.39
C LEU A 381 -21.98 8.41 3.30
N ASN A 382 -22.22 7.42 2.44
CA ASN A 382 -21.30 6.30 2.23
C ASN A 382 -19.92 6.73 1.68
N TYR A 383 -19.86 7.80 0.88
CA TYR A 383 -18.57 8.37 0.46
C TYR A 383 -17.78 8.87 1.67
N THR A 384 -18.44 9.60 2.57
CA THR A 384 -17.84 10.10 3.82
C THR A 384 -17.35 8.95 4.70
N ASP A 385 -18.15 7.90 4.85
CA ASP A 385 -17.76 6.70 5.61
C ASP A 385 -16.52 6.01 5.04
N THR A 386 -16.42 5.88 3.71
CA THR A 386 -15.22 5.30 3.08
C THR A 386 -13.96 6.14 3.33
N LYS A 387 -14.11 7.47 3.40
CA LYS A 387 -13.02 8.40 3.70
C LYS A 387 -12.59 8.31 5.18
N ILE A 388 -13.56 8.22 6.09
CA ILE A 388 -13.32 7.97 7.52
C ILE A 388 -12.55 6.66 7.73
N ASP A 389 -13.00 5.58 7.10
CA ASP A 389 -12.34 4.28 7.15
C ASP A 389 -10.87 4.34 6.70
N TRP A 390 -10.61 5.08 5.63
CA TRP A 390 -9.26 5.28 5.12
C TRP A 390 -8.35 5.98 6.14
N TYR A 391 -8.80 7.07 6.77
CA TYR A 391 -8.02 7.73 7.80
C TYR A 391 -7.75 6.83 9.02
N LYS A 392 -8.73 6.02 9.42
CA LYS A 392 -8.53 5.00 10.47
C LYS A 392 -7.43 4.01 10.09
N SER A 393 -7.38 3.56 8.83
CA SER A 393 -6.29 2.69 8.34
C SER A 393 -4.92 3.36 8.42
N ILE A 394 -4.81 4.66 8.07
CA ILE A 394 -3.54 5.40 8.23
C ILE A 394 -3.11 5.47 9.71
N LEU A 395 -4.05 5.70 10.63
CA LEU A 395 -3.76 5.73 12.07
C LEU A 395 -3.26 4.37 12.56
N GLN A 396 -3.86 3.26 12.10
CA GLN A 396 -3.41 1.89 12.42
C GLN A 396 -1.99 1.62 11.90
N VAL A 397 -1.71 1.93 10.64
CA VAL A 397 -0.36 1.77 10.04
C VAL A 397 0.67 2.62 10.80
N THR A 398 0.32 3.85 11.15
CA THR A 398 1.21 4.73 11.93
C THR A 398 1.49 4.16 13.32
N GLY A 399 0.46 3.63 13.99
CA GLY A 399 0.61 2.97 15.30
C GLY A 399 1.47 1.71 15.24
N PHE A 400 1.34 0.92 14.17
CA PHE A 400 2.21 -0.23 13.90
C PHE A 400 3.68 0.18 13.80
N TYR A 401 4.02 1.15 12.95
CA TYR A 401 5.41 1.58 12.77
C TYR A 401 6.01 2.27 14.01
N GLN A 402 5.20 2.99 14.80
CA GLN A 402 5.64 3.53 16.09
C GLN A 402 6.00 2.42 17.08
N SER A 403 5.21 1.33 17.09
CA SER A 403 5.46 0.18 17.95
C SER A 403 6.70 -0.59 17.49
N LEU A 404 6.85 -0.80 16.18
CA LEU A 404 8.04 -1.43 15.60
C LEU A 404 9.32 -0.61 15.88
N GLU A 405 9.27 0.72 15.73
CA GLU A 405 10.38 1.62 16.11
C GLU A 405 10.76 1.46 17.58
N SER A 406 9.76 1.38 18.46
CA SER A 406 9.97 1.20 19.90
C SER A 406 10.67 -0.12 20.20
N ILE A 407 10.30 -1.21 19.53
CA ILE A 407 10.97 -2.51 19.68
C ILE A 407 12.42 -2.45 19.19
N ILE A 408 12.67 -1.81 18.04
CA ILE A 408 14.03 -1.67 17.48
C ILE A 408 14.96 -0.91 18.45
N LEU A 409 14.44 0.12 19.12
CA LEU A 409 15.23 0.96 20.03
C LEU A 409 15.38 0.34 21.42
N LEU A 410 14.30 -0.17 21.98
CA LEU A 410 14.16 -0.53 23.40
C LEU A 410 14.07 -2.03 23.66
N GLY A 411 14.09 -2.89 22.62
CA GLY A 411 13.88 -4.33 22.80
C GLY A 411 12.41 -4.66 23.10
N SER A 412 12.15 -5.47 24.12
CA SER A 412 10.78 -5.84 24.45
C SER A 412 10.01 -4.67 25.06
N THR A 413 8.77 -4.47 24.61
CA THR A 413 7.91 -3.37 25.08
C THR A 413 6.50 -3.88 25.44
N ASN A 414 5.78 -3.15 26.29
CA ASN A 414 4.37 -3.41 26.58
C ASN A 414 3.51 -2.93 25.40
N ILE A 415 3.36 -3.78 24.38
CA ILE A 415 2.66 -3.46 23.12
C ILE A 415 1.14 -3.36 23.31
N THR A 416 0.61 -3.91 24.40
CA THR A 416 -0.81 -4.03 24.72
C THR A 416 -1.58 -2.72 24.84
N ALA A 417 -0.95 -1.54 24.83
CA ALA A 417 -1.64 -0.25 24.96
C ALA A 417 -1.95 0.45 23.62
N ASN A 418 -1.28 0.14 22.51
CA ASN A 418 -1.37 0.98 21.29
C ASN A 418 -2.14 0.36 20.12
N ILE A 419 -2.45 -0.95 20.17
CA ILE A 419 -3.12 -1.67 19.05
C ILE A 419 -4.59 -1.94 19.39
N THR A 420 -4.92 -2.13 20.67
CA THR A 420 -6.27 -2.39 21.18
C THR A 420 -7.09 -1.13 21.43
N ASP A 421 -6.48 0.05 21.57
CA ASP A 421 -7.20 1.33 21.71
C ASP A 421 -7.91 1.82 20.42
N ILE A 422 -7.93 0.97 19.38
CA ILE A 422 -8.77 1.11 18.18
C ILE A 422 -9.79 -0.04 18.14
N GLU A 423 -10.29 -0.45 19.31
CA GLU A 423 -11.47 -1.30 19.43
C GLU A 423 -12.70 -0.54 18.91
N GLY A 424 -13.23 -0.97 17.77
CA GLY A 424 -14.55 -0.53 17.30
C GLY A 424 -14.82 -0.58 15.81
N SER A 425 -13.83 -0.81 14.94
CA SER A 425 -14.06 -0.80 13.50
C SER A 425 -13.04 -1.65 12.77
N ILE A 426 -13.51 -2.80 12.27
CA ILE A 426 -12.91 -3.71 11.27
C ILE A 426 -11.44 -3.38 10.99
N THR A 427 -10.51 -4.10 11.63
CA THR A 427 -9.08 -4.03 11.36
C THR A 427 -8.82 -4.36 9.89
N LYS A 428 -8.71 -3.34 9.03
CA LYS A 428 -8.30 -3.50 7.63
C LYS A 428 -6.78 -3.63 7.49
N LEU A 429 -6.02 -3.33 8.55
CA LEU A 429 -4.66 -3.84 8.64
C LEU A 429 -4.74 -5.37 8.58
N ASP A 430 -3.98 -6.00 7.68
CA ASP A 430 -3.95 -7.45 7.56
C ASP A 430 -3.75 -8.03 8.97
N VAL A 431 -4.66 -8.93 9.35
CA VAL A 431 -4.78 -9.52 10.70
C VAL A 431 -3.43 -10.06 11.18
N GLN A 432 -2.54 -10.38 10.24
CA GLN A 432 -1.19 -10.89 10.49
C GLN A 432 -0.18 -9.85 11.01
N TYR A 433 -0.32 -8.54 10.75
CA TYR A 433 0.66 -7.54 11.21
C TYR A 433 0.73 -7.41 12.75
N PRO A 434 -0.39 -7.34 13.48
CA PRO A 434 -0.37 -7.40 14.94
C PRO A 434 0.28 -8.68 15.48
N HIS A 435 -0.02 -9.84 14.87
CA HIS A 435 0.59 -11.11 15.25
C HIS A 435 2.10 -11.13 15.00
N LEU A 436 2.57 -10.56 13.88
CA LEU A 436 4.00 -10.44 13.60
C LEU A 436 4.70 -9.59 14.66
N LEU A 437 4.11 -8.44 15.00
CA LEU A 437 4.68 -7.55 16.00
C LEU A 437 4.75 -8.21 17.39
N GLN A 438 3.71 -8.97 17.75
CA GLN A 438 3.72 -9.79 18.95
C GLN A 438 4.85 -10.82 18.91
N ALA A 439 5.01 -11.56 17.81
CA ALA A 439 6.08 -12.56 17.66
C ALA A 439 7.48 -11.97 17.80
N ILE A 440 7.73 -10.81 17.16
CA ILE A 440 9.00 -10.07 17.29
C ILE A 440 9.24 -9.65 18.75
N ASN A 441 8.20 -9.17 19.43
CA ASN A 441 8.30 -8.78 20.84
C ASN A 441 8.58 -9.97 21.75
N THR A 442 7.90 -11.10 21.52
CA THR A 442 8.14 -12.36 22.23
C THR A 442 9.57 -12.84 22.05
N GLN A 443 10.11 -12.75 20.82
CA GLN A 443 11.50 -13.09 20.52
C GLN A 443 12.50 -12.22 21.28
N ALA A 444 12.18 -10.92 21.46
CA ALA A 444 13.01 -9.98 22.21
C ALA A 444 13.03 -10.25 23.72
N ILE A 445 12.08 -11.02 24.26
CA ILE A 445 12.05 -11.40 25.69
C ILE A 445 12.97 -12.61 25.93
N TYR A 446 13.90 -12.46 26.88
CA TYR A 446 14.78 -13.55 27.30
C TYR A 446 13.97 -14.78 27.76
N GLY A 447 14.33 -15.97 27.26
CA GLY A 447 13.71 -17.24 27.62
C GLY A 447 12.41 -17.57 26.88
N LYS A 448 11.88 -16.68 26.03
CA LYS A 448 10.64 -16.90 25.25
C LYS A 448 10.86 -17.20 23.77
N GLN A 449 12.09 -17.48 23.36
CA GLN A 449 12.44 -17.70 21.96
C GLN A 449 11.67 -18.88 21.34
N LEU A 450 11.42 -19.96 22.09
CA LEU A 450 10.64 -21.11 21.59
C LEU A 450 9.17 -20.74 21.31
N THR A 451 8.54 -19.97 22.20
CA THR A 451 7.18 -19.46 22.00
C THR A 451 7.11 -18.54 20.78
N ALA A 452 8.12 -17.71 20.56
CA ALA A 452 8.17 -16.85 19.38
C ALA A 452 8.20 -17.65 18.07
N VAL A 453 8.91 -18.80 18.04
CA VAL A 453 8.91 -19.70 16.88
C VAL A 453 7.50 -20.24 16.59
N GLU A 454 6.78 -20.67 17.62
CA GLU A 454 5.38 -21.11 17.48
C GLU A 454 4.51 -20.00 16.90
N GLU A 455 4.62 -18.78 17.43
CA GLU A 455 3.92 -17.60 16.91
C GLU A 455 4.26 -17.32 15.43
N PHE A 456 5.54 -17.34 15.05
CA PHE A 456 5.93 -17.20 13.64
C PHE A 456 5.38 -18.31 12.74
N PHE A 457 5.29 -19.56 13.22
CA PHE A 457 4.69 -20.65 12.44
C PHE A 457 3.17 -20.52 12.30
N THR A 458 2.46 -19.91 13.26
CA THR A 458 1.05 -19.59 13.06
C THR A 458 0.85 -18.62 11.89
N ILE A 459 1.77 -17.67 11.74
CA ILE A 459 1.79 -16.69 10.64
C ILE A 459 2.13 -17.40 9.32
N ILE A 460 3.23 -18.16 9.26
CA ILE A 460 3.68 -18.88 8.06
C ILE A 460 2.60 -19.81 7.49
N ASN A 461 1.84 -20.47 8.36
CA ASN A 461 0.80 -21.43 7.98
C ASN A 461 -0.56 -20.78 7.65
N SER A 462 -0.66 -19.45 7.73
CA SER A 462 -1.87 -18.71 7.36
C SER A 462 -2.13 -18.77 5.84
N LYS A 463 -3.40 -18.95 5.45
CA LYS A 463 -3.80 -19.13 4.04
C LYS A 463 -3.62 -17.86 3.18
N SER A 464 -3.62 -16.69 3.79
CA SER A 464 -3.66 -15.39 3.09
C SER A 464 -2.50 -14.47 3.50
N ILE A 465 -1.34 -15.04 3.78
CA ILE A 465 -0.16 -14.27 4.20
C ILE A 465 0.53 -13.58 3.03
N SER A 466 1.02 -12.36 3.25
CA SER A 466 1.88 -11.69 2.27
C SER A 466 3.28 -12.35 2.21
N PRO A 467 3.91 -12.44 1.04
CA PRO A 467 5.26 -13.01 0.92
C PRO A 467 6.30 -12.33 1.82
N GLU A 468 6.18 -11.01 2.02
CA GLU A 468 7.05 -10.25 2.94
C GLU A 468 6.90 -10.72 4.39
N LEU A 469 5.67 -10.78 4.93
CA LEU A 469 5.43 -11.24 6.31
C LEU A 469 5.88 -12.68 6.52
N LYS A 470 5.69 -13.52 5.50
CA LYS A 470 6.16 -14.91 5.50
C LYS A 470 7.69 -14.95 5.55
N MET A 471 8.39 -14.15 4.76
CA MET A 471 9.85 -14.07 4.77
C MET A 471 10.40 -13.59 6.12
N ILE A 472 9.82 -12.53 6.70
CA ILE A 472 10.21 -12.06 8.05
C ILE A 472 10.09 -13.20 9.06
N SER A 473 8.96 -13.91 9.05
CA SER A 473 8.69 -15.02 9.97
C SER A 473 9.65 -16.18 9.75
N LEU A 474 9.94 -16.54 8.50
CA LEU A 474 10.88 -17.62 8.16
C LEU A 474 12.31 -17.30 8.61
N LEU A 475 12.82 -16.09 8.37
CA LEU A 475 14.18 -15.71 8.78
C LEU A 475 14.35 -15.70 10.30
N ASN A 476 13.34 -15.21 11.03
CA ASN A 476 13.38 -15.23 12.49
C ASN A 476 13.27 -16.65 13.05
N SER A 477 12.35 -17.47 12.55
CA SER A 477 12.26 -18.89 12.92
C SER A 477 13.55 -19.64 12.63
N TYR A 478 14.16 -19.44 11.44
CA TYR A 478 15.44 -20.05 11.08
C TYR A 478 16.54 -19.69 12.08
N SER A 479 16.65 -18.40 12.41
CA SER A 479 17.65 -17.90 13.37
C SER A 479 17.51 -18.52 14.76
N ILE A 480 16.27 -18.67 15.25
CA ILE A 480 15.99 -19.28 16.57
C ILE A 480 16.22 -20.79 16.56
N CYS A 481 15.73 -21.51 15.54
CA CYS A 481 15.88 -22.97 15.42
C CYS A 481 17.36 -23.40 15.38
N LEU A 482 18.23 -22.58 14.80
CA LEU A 482 19.66 -22.83 14.80
C LEU A 482 20.28 -22.61 16.17
N TYR A 483 19.93 -21.51 16.84
CA TYR A 483 20.38 -21.25 18.20
C TYR A 483 20.00 -22.38 19.17
N SER A 484 18.76 -22.88 19.10
CA SER A 484 18.31 -23.98 19.98
C SER A 484 19.14 -25.25 19.76
N LYS A 485 19.46 -25.60 18.51
CA LYS A 485 20.37 -26.70 18.17
C LYS A 485 21.78 -26.52 18.76
N PHE A 486 22.31 -25.29 18.79
CA PHE A 486 23.64 -24.99 19.31
C PHE A 486 23.71 -24.98 20.84
N SER A 487 22.65 -24.51 21.50
CA SER A 487 22.58 -24.44 22.97
C SER A 487 22.49 -25.81 23.67
N GLY A 488 22.32 -26.90 22.92
CA GLY A 488 22.08 -28.22 23.49
C GLY A 488 20.74 -28.32 24.24
N ALA A 489 19.86 -27.32 24.11
CA ALA A 489 18.48 -27.38 24.58
C ALA A 489 17.78 -28.49 23.79
N VAL A 490 17.78 -29.67 24.37
CA VAL A 490 17.13 -30.87 23.85
C VAL A 490 15.64 -30.55 23.70
N VAL A 491 15.19 -30.18 22.50
CA VAL A 491 13.78 -30.33 22.14
C VAL A 491 13.56 -31.83 21.93
N GLN A 492 13.32 -32.52 23.04
CA GLN A 492 12.91 -33.91 23.08
C GLN A 492 11.59 -34.04 22.32
N ASN A 493 11.67 -34.49 21.06
CA ASN A 493 10.69 -35.27 20.31
C ASN A 493 9.20 -34.85 20.24
N SER A 494 8.75 -33.70 20.74
CA SER A 494 7.32 -33.33 20.67
C SER A 494 6.91 -32.56 19.41
N HIS A 495 7.86 -32.04 18.61
CA HIS A 495 7.57 -31.11 17.50
C HIS A 495 8.34 -31.39 16.20
N GLY A 496 8.70 -32.65 15.90
CA GLY A 496 9.68 -33.07 14.89
C GLY A 496 9.69 -32.39 13.50
N ASP A 497 8.58 -31.81 13.01
CA ASP A 497 8.50 -31.11 11.72
C ASP A 497 8.66 -29.58 11.79
N LEU A 498 8.45 -28.96 12.97
CA LEU A 498 8.55 -27.50 13.18
C LEU A 498 10.01 -27.00 13.21
N TRP A 499 10.96 -27.90 13.43
CA TRP A 499 12.36 -27.58 13.70
C TRP A 499 13.32 -27.98 12.57
N ASP A 500 12.78 -28.37 11.41
CA ASP A 500 13.59 -28.69 10.24
C ASP A 500 14.11 -27.42 9.57
N TYR A 501 15.31 -27.00 9.97
CA TYR A 501 15.99 -25.82 9.43
C TYR A 501 16.28 -25.92 7.92
N ASN A 502 16.44 -27.12 7.35
CA ASN A 502 16.61 -27.29 5.90
C ASN A 502 15.30 -26.98 5.17
N LYS A 503 14.17 -27.44 5.73
CA LYS A 503 12.83 -27.12 5.21
C LYS A 503 12.52 -25.63 5.30
N ILE A 504 12.94 -24.95 6.37
CA ILE A 504 12.80 -23.49 6.49
C ILE A 504 13.68 -22.78 5.46
N TRP A 505 14.94 -23.21 5.30
CA TRP A 505 15.87 -22.63 4.32
C TRP A 505 15.37 -22.75 2.88
N ASN A 506 14.90 -23.93 2.48
CA ASN A 506 14.31 -24.15 1.15
C ASN A 506 13.10 -23.24 0.89
N GLN A 507 12.31 -22.93 1.93
CA GLN A 507 11.22 -21.97 1.81
C GLN A 507 11.73 -20.54 1.63
N ILE A 508 12.78 -20.14 2.36
CA ILE A 508 13.43 -18.83 2.20
C ILE A 508 13.93 -18.66 0.75
N GLU A 509 14.64 -19.64 0.20
CA GLU A 509 15.14 -19.60 -1.18
C GLU A 509 14.00 -19.47 -2.19
N LYS A 510 12.95 -20.29 -2.03
CA LYS A 510 11.77 -20.23 -2.91
C LYS A 510 11.08 -18.86 -2.87
N GLU A 511 10.89 -18.27 -1.69
CA GLU A 511 10.25 -16.96 -1.57
C GLU A 511 11.15 -15.86 -2.18
N MET A 512 12.48 -15.95 -2.06
CA MET A 512 13.40 -15.02 -2.73
C MET A 512 13.32 -15.12 -4.26
N GLU A 513 13.24 -16.33 -4.82
CA GLU A 513 13.17 -16.56 -6.27
C GLU A 513 11.86 -16.08 -6.89
N THR A 514 10.76 -16.14 -6.15
CA THR A 514 9.41 -15.92 -6.68
C THR A 514 8.85 -14.52 -6.43
N THR A 515 9.55 -13.71 -5.63
CA THR A 515 9.12 -12.36 -5.24
C THR A 515 10.12 -11.28 -5.65
N ASN A 516 9.68 -10.02 -5.63
CA ASN A 516 10.54 -8.85 -5.81
C ASN A 516 11.47 -8.57 -4.61
N LEU A 517 11.43 -9.36 -3.53
CA LEU A 517 12.42 -9.29 -2.44
C LEU A 517 13.84 -9.56 -2.94
N SER A 518 13.99 -10.33 -4.04
CA SER A 518 15.27 -10.56 -4.73
C SER A 518 15.94 -9.29 -5.24
N GLU A 519 15.19 -8.21 -5.48
CA GLU A 519 15.75 -6.93 -5.92
C GLU A 519 16.22 -6.04 -4.75
N ASN A 520 15.90 -6.42 -3.51
CA ASN A 520 16.26 -5.65 -2.33
C ASN A 520 17.58 -6.18 -1.71
N SER A 521 18.59 -5.31 -1.73
CA SER A 521 19.93 -5.64 -1.24
C SER A 521 20.03 -5.89 0.27
N ILE A 522 19.10 -5.35 1.08
CA ILE A 522 19.06 -5.63 2.53
C ILE A 522 18.66 -7.08 2.79
N TRP A 523 17.67 -7.59 2.04
CA TRP A 523 17.23 -8.98 2.15
C TRP A 523 18.33 -9.96 1.71
N ASP A 524 18.91 -9.76 0.52
CA ASP A 524 20.00 -10.62 0.02
C ASP A 524 21.25 -10.57 0.94
N CYS A 525 21.60 -9.39 1.48
CA CYS A 525 22.68 -9.28 2.46
C CYS A 525 22.36 -10.01 3.77
N THR A 526 21.12 -9.91 4.28
CA THR A 526 20.71 -10.61 5.50
C THR A 526 20.77 -12.13 5.33
N ILE A 527 20.29 -12.65 4.21
CA ILE A 527 20.37 -14.08 3.87
C ILE A 527 21.82 -14.52 3.75
N THR A 528 22.67 -13.72 3.10
CA THR A 528 24.12 -13.97 3.01
C THR A 528 24.77 -14.06 4.39
N ILE A 529 24.46 -13.11 5.28
CA ILE A 529 24.97 -13.08 6.66
C ILE A 529 24.53 -14.32 7.43
N LEU A 530 23.24 -14.66 7.39
CA LEU A 530 22.72 -15.84 8.07
C LEU A 530 23.36 -17.12 7.54
N TRP A 531 23.54 -17.25 6.23
CA TRP A 531 24.22 -18.40 5.65
C TRP A 531 25.66 -18.51 6.16
N ILE A 532 26.45 -17.43 6.12
CA ILE A 532 27.86 -17.44 6.55
C ILE A 532 28.01 -17.81 8.03
N ILE A 533 27.14 -17.28 8.92
CA ILE A 533 27.17 -17.58 10.36
C ILE A 533 27.05 -19.08 10.64
N ASN A 534 26.36 -19.83 9.76
CA ASN A 534 26.06 -21.24 9.98
C ASN A 534 27.00 -22.24 9.29
N HIS A 535 27.88 -21.76 8.40
CA HIS A 535 28.72 -22.62 7.56
C HIS A 535 30.23 -22.40 7.78
N PHE A 536 30.61 -21.56 8.75
CA PHE A 536 32.01 -21.26 9.09
C PHE A 536 32.29 -21.40 10.59
N GLU A 537 33.41 -22.05 10.92
CA GLU A 537 33.76 -22.45 12.30
C GLU A 537 34.00 -21.25 13.23
N GLN A 538 34.37 -20.11 12.66
CA GLN A 538 34.61 -18.88 13.39
C GLN A 538 33.32 -18.32 14.03
N PHE A 539 32.15 -18.77 13.58
CA PHE A 539 30.84 -18.23 14.00
C PHE A 539 29.93 -19.28 14.61
N THR A 540 30.07 -20.55 14.23
CA THR A 540 29.34 -21.67 14.84
C THR A 540 30.26 -22.85 15.12
N SER A 541 30.03 -23.53 16.25
CA SER A 541 30.71 -24.79 16.58
C SER A 541 30.13 -25.99 15.85
N ASN A 542 28.96 -25.86 15.23
CA ASN A 542 28.21 -26.95 14.59
C ASN A 542 27.88 -26.57 13.14
N LEU A 543 28.81 -26.84 12.24
CA LEU A 543 28.67 -26.51 10.82
C LEU A 543 27.52 -27.25 10.15
N LEU A 544 26.79 -26.55 9.29
CA LEU A 544 25.93 -27.19 8.31
C LEU A 544 26.77 -27.64 7.09
N PRO A 545 26.44 -28.81 6.49
CA PRO A 545 27.15 -29.29 5.31
C PRO A 545 26.88 -28.37 4.11
N SER A 546 27.92 -28.06 3.34
CA SER A 546 27.86 -27.25 2.12
C SER A 546 29.00 -27.61 1.18
N THR A 547 28.84 -27.28 -0.09
CA THR A 547 29.88 -27.44 -1.12
C THR A 547 30.84 -26.24 -1.14
N ASP A 548 32.06 -26.44 -1.64
CA ASP A 548 33.04 -25.35 -1.79
C ASP A 548 32.56 -24.27 -2.78
N SER A 549 31.77 -24.66 -3.79
CA SER A 549 31.14 -23.73 -4.73
C SER A 549 30.18 -22.76 -4.02
N GLU A 550 29.29 -23.29 -3.17
CA GLU A 550 28.36 -22.49 -2.38
C GLU A 550 29.09 -21.56 -1.42
N LYS A 551 30.11 -22.07 -0.70
CA LYS A 551 30.96 -21.25 0.18
C LYS A 551 31.59 -20.08 -0.56
N ASN A 552 32.19 -20.33 -1.73
CA ASN A 552 32.82 -19.28 -2.53
C ASN A 552 31.80 -18.25 -3.03
N SER A 553 30.60 -18.69 -3.43
CA SER A 553 29.51 -17.80 -3.86
C SER A 553 29.08 -16.84 -2.75
N TYR A 554 28.79 -17.35 -1.55
CA TYR A 554 28.38 -16.52 -0.41
C TYR A 554 29.51 -15.65 0.14
N LEU A 555 30.76 -16.12 0.10
CA LEU A 555 31.92 -15.31 0.47
C LEU A 555 32.11 -14.12 -0.48
N GLU A 556 31.95 -14.32 -1.78
CA GLU A 556 32.08 -13.23 -2.75
C GLU A 556 30.94 -12.22 -2.60
N LYS A 557 29.69 -12.67 -2.37
CA LYS A 557 28.57 -11.78 -2.02
C LYS A 557 28.89 -10.95 -0.77
N LEU A 558 29.32 -11.60 0.31
CA LEU A 558 29.67 -10.92 1.56
C LEU A 558 30.79 -9.90 1.35
N ARG A 559 31.82 -10.23 0.55
CA ARG A 559 32.93 -9.33 0.22
C ARG A 559 32.42 -8.06 -0.48
N ILE A 560 31.54 -8.19 -1.47
CA ILE A 560 30.96 -7.05 -2.18
C ILE A 560 30.22 -6.12 -1.20
N TYR A 561 29.36 -6.68 -0.35
CA TYR A 561 28.62 -5.92 0.64
C TYR A 561 29.54 -5.25 1.66
N TYR A 562 30.53 -5.99 2.18
CA TYR A 562 31.46 -5.51 3.17
C TYR A 562 32.30 -4.34 2.64
N GLU A 563 32.98 -4.51 1.50
CA GLU A 563 33.82 -3.47 0.90
C GLU A 563 33.03 -2.20 0.56
N SER A 564 31.77 -2.37 0.13
CA SER A 564 30.88 -1.25 -0.19
C SER A 564 30.38 -0.50 1.06
N ASN A 565 30.37 -1.13 2.24
CA ASN A 565 29.73 -0.61 3.46
C ASN A 565 30.64 -0.64 4.72
N LYS A 566 31.94 -0.85 4.54
CA LYS A 566 32.95 -0.96 5.61
C LYS A 566 33.00 0.30 6.49
N LEU A 567 33.11 0.08 7.79
CA LEU A 567 33.25 1.14 8.80
C LEU A 567 34.70 1.64 8.89
N GLY A 568 34.89 2.94 8.64
CA GLY A 568 36.19 3.61 8.74
C GLY A 568 36.93 3.66 7.40
N ASN A 569 36.87 4.84 6.75
CA ASN A 569 37.49 5.21 5.46
C ASN A 569 37.94 4.04 4.59
N SER A 570 37.04 3.59 3.71
CA SER A 570 37.38 2.78 2.55
C SER A 570 38.38 3.54 1.68
N SER A 571 39.44 2.88 1.22
CA SER A 571 40.31 3.46 0.21
C SER A 571 39.49 3.75 -1.05
N SER A 572 39.55 4.98 -1.57
CA SER A 572 38.72 5.44 -2.70
C SER A 572 38.85 4.54 -3.95
N LYS A 573 40.01 3.90 -4.13
CA LYS A 573 40.33 3.04 -5.28
C LYS A 573 39.45 1.79 -5.40
N HIS A 574 39.12 1.12 -4.29
CA HIS A 574 38.29 -0.10 -4.36
C HIS A 574 36.82 0.24 -4.63
N ILE A 575 36.31 1.30 -4.03
CA ILE A 575 34.95 1.79 -4.32
C ILE A 575 34.83 2.20 -5.79
N GLU A 576 35.82 2.91 -6.33
CA GLU A 576 35.83 3.31 -7.74
C GLU A 576 35.86 2.09 -8.67
N LYS A 577 36.64 1.06 -8.35
CA LYS A 577 36.67 -0.21 -9.11
C LYS A 577 35.29 -0.88 -9.11
N TRP A 578 34.68 -1.09 -7.95
CA TRP A 578 33.36 -1.75 -7.87
C TRP A 578 32.24 -0.92 -8.52
N LYS A 579 32.33 0.41 -8.47
CA LYS A 579 31.44 1.30 -9.24
C LYS A 579 31.62 1.12 -10.74
N SER A 580 32.86 1.04 -11.22
CA SER A 580 33.15 0.82 -12.66
C SER A 580 32.71 -0.56 -13.15
N GLU A 581 32.74 -1.58 -12.29
CA GLU A 581 32.26 -2.93 -12.58
C GLU A 581 30.73 -3.09 -12.39
N GLY A 582 30.02 -2.06 -11.93
CA GLY A 582 28.57 -2.12 -11.67
C GLY A 582 28.17 -3.01 -10.49
N LYS A 583 29.11 -3.33 -9.59
CA LYS A 583 28.90 -4.23 -8.44
C LYS A 583 28.84 -3.52 -7.09
N TYR A 584 29.00 -2.20 -7.07
CA TYR A 584 28.92 -1.42 -5.84
C TYR A 584 27.49 -1.39 -5.29
N VAL A 585 27.29 -1.91 -4.07
CA VAL A 585 25.97 -1.99 -3.43
C VAL A 585 25.99 -1.30 -2.07
N LYS A 586 25.28 -0.17 -1.96
CA LYS A 586 25.19 0.60 -0.72
C LYS A 586 23.92 0.23 0.04
N LEU A 587 24.07 -0.18 1.29
CA LEU A 587 22.95 -0.53 2.16
C LEU A 587 22.46 0.70 2.93
N LYS A 588 21.16 0.75 3.25
CA LYS A 588 20.67 1.68 4.27
C LYS A 588 21.31 1.32 5.61
N LYS A 589 21.51 2.35 6.45
CA LYS A 589 22.21 2.21 7.73
C LYS A 589 21.33 1.60 8.82
N SER A 590 20.88 0.36 8.63
CA SER A 590 20.32 -0.46 9.71
C SER A 590 21.46 -0.88 10.65
N LEU A 591 21.35 -0.55 11.94
CA LEU A 591 22.46 -0.74 12.89
C LEU A 591 22.85 -2.21 13.03
N LEU A 592 21.90 -3.10 13.30
CA LEU A 592 22.17 -4.52 13.48
C LEU A 592 22.82 -5.13 12.23
N LEU A 593 22.29 -4.84 11.05
CA LEU A 593 22.86 -5.32 9.78
C LEU A 593 24.30 -4.81 9.59
N GLN A 594 24.52 -3.53 9.85
CA GLN A 594 25.84 -2.91 9.73
C GLN A 594 26.85 -3.51 10.70
N LEU A 595 26.44 -3.79 11.94
CA LEU A 595 27.26 -4.45 12.95
C LEU A 595 27.66 -5.86 12.52
N LEU A 596 26.69 -6.67 12.08
CA LEU A 596 26.92 -8.05 11.65
C LEU A 596 27.81 -8.09 10.39
N LEU A 597 27.52 -7.27 9.39
CA LEU A 597 28.31 -7.19 8.16
C LEU A 597 29.77 -6.83 8.44
N ASN A 598 30.01 -5.82 9.28
CA ASN A 598 31.36 -5.39 9.60
C ASN A 598 32.10 -6.36 10.52
N TYR A 599 31.38 -7.04 11.42
CA TYR A 599 31.95 -8.11 12.25
C TYR A 599 32.43 -9.28 11.38
N LEU A 600 31.54 -9.82 10.53
CA LEU A 600 31.85 -10.96 9.66
C LEU A 600 32.94 -10.62 8.64
N GLY A 601 32.77 -9.51 7.92
CA GLY A 601 33.71 -9.09 6.89
C GLY A 601 35.10 -8.79 7.45
N ALA A 602 35.20 -8.16 8.62
CA ALA A 602 36.50 -7.92 9.24
C ALA A 602 37.21 -9.21 9.71
N ILE A 603 36.46 -10.20 10.20
CA ILE A 603 37.05 -11.49 10.61
C ILE A 603 37.53 -12.30 9.40
N LEU A 604 36.81 -12.24 8.27
CA LEU A 604 37.10 -13.07 7.10
C LEU A 604 38.08 -12.43 6.11
N PHE A 605 38.04 -11.12 5.92
CA PHE A 605 38.74 -10.45 4.81
C PHE A 605 39.84 -9.49 5.24
N GLU A 606 39.83 -9.00 6.49
CA GLU A 606 40.89 -8.14 6.95
C GLU A 606 42.08 -8.96 7.45
N HIS A 607 43.28 -8.43 7.23
CA HIS A 607 44.52 -9.02 7.72
C HIS A 607 45.37 -8.01 8.50
N ASP A 608 45.11 -6.71 8.32
CA ASP A 608 45.76 -5.64 9.06
C ASP A 608 45.11 -5.46 10.45
N LEU A 609 45.91 -5.64 11.49
CA LEU A 609 45.50 -5.54 12.88
C LEU A 609 45.00 -4.14 13.24
N GLU A 610 45.58 -3.07 12.69
CA GLU A 610 45.15 -1.70 12.97
C GLU A 610 43.74 -1.43 12.42
N VAL A 611 43.47 -1.96 11.22
CA VAL A 611 42.16 -1.87 10.59
C VAL A 611 41.13 -2.67 11.38
N MET A 612 41.46 -3.90 11.78
CA MET A 612 40.59 -4.70 12.65
C MET A 612 40.30 -4.02 14.00
N LEU A 613 41.32 -3.44 14.64
CA LEU A 613 41.18 -2.71 15.90
C LEU A 613 40.21 -1.53 15.75
N LYS A 614 40.36 -0.75 14.66
CA LYS A 614 39.48 0.39 14.36
C LYS A 614 38.04 -0.04 14.12
N ILE A 615 37.80 -1.05 13.29
CA ILE A 615 36.45 -1.53 12.99
C ILE A 615 35.80 -2.08 14.25
N SER A 616 36.48 -2.97 14.97
CA SER A 616 35.96 -3.57 16.20
C SER A 616 35.64 -2.53 17.28
N GLY A 617 36.47 -1.49 17.42
CA GLY A 617 36.22 -0.37 18.32
C GLY A 617 34.98 0.44 17.94
N ILE A 618 34.80 0.72 16.64
CA ILE A 618 33.60 1.41 16.14
C ILE A 618 32.35 0.55 16.37
N CYS A 619 32.36 -0.73 15.97
CA CYS A 619 31.24 -1.65 16.16
C CYS A 619 30.84 -1.75 17.64
N PHE A 620 31.82 -1.92 18.54
CA PHE A 620 31.55 -1.96 19.98
C PHE A 620 30.97 -0.65 20.51
N HIS A 621 31.46 0.50 20.02
CA HIS A 621 30.94 1.81 20.43
C HIS A 621 29.50 2.04 19.99
N ILE A 622 29.18 1.80 18.72
CA ILE A 622 27.86 2.12 18.14
C ILE A 622 26.78 1.11 18.55
N SER A 623 27.16 -0.11 18.96
CA SER A 623 26.22 -1.14 19.43
C SER A 623 25.40 -0.77 20.67
N LYS A 624 25.75 0.31 21.39
CA LYS A 624 24.98 0.84 22.53
C LYS A 624 23.76 1.68 22.12
N GLU A 625 23.65 2.08 20.86
CA GLU A 625 22.60 2.97 20.38
C GLU A 625 21.23 2.26 20.21
N GLN A 626 21.22 0.92 20.30
CA GLN A 626 20.02 0.08 20.37
C GLN A 626 20.17 -0.95 21.49
N GLU A 627 19.05 -1.50 21.97
CA GLU A 627 19.05 -2.56 22.98
C GLU A 627 19.52 -3.91 22.39
N LEU A 628 20.84 -4.07 22.25
CA LEU A 628 21.48 -5.28 21.70
C LEU A 628 22.56 -5.86 22.65
N PRO A 629 22.22 -6.20 23.91
CA PRO A 629 23.21 -6.58 24.92
C PRO A 629 24.07 -7.79 24.52
N ASN A 630 23.46 -8.85 23.96
CA ASN A 630 24.20 -10.06 23.55
C ASN A 630 25.15 -9.79 22.38
N ILE A 631 24.71 -9.04 21.36
CA ILE A 631 25.55 -8.67 20.22
C ILE A 631 26.69 -7.76 20.68
N ARG A 632 26.39 -6.76 21.52
CA ARG A 632 27.39 -5.86 22.08
C ARG A 632 28.44 -6.59 22.92
N TYR A 633 28.05 -7.63 23.65
CA TYR A 633 28.97 -8.49 24.37
C TYR A 633 29.95 -9.20 23.42
N VAL A 634 29.45 -9.87 22.38
CA VAL A 634 30.27 -10.56 21.37
C VAL A 634 31.24 -9.61 20.66
N LEU A 635 30.76 -8.43 20.26
CA LEU A 635 31.59 -7.39 19.65
C LEU A 635 32.68 -6.89 20.61
N GLY A 636 32.37 -6.77 21.91
CA GLY A 636 33.32 -6.38 22.93
C GLY A 636 34.40 -7.44 23.17
N LEU A 637 34.05 -8.74 23.15
CA LEU A 637 35.03 -9.83 23.22
C LEU A 637 35.99 -9.81 22.03
N TRP A 638 35.46 -9.60 20.83
CA TRP A 638 36.28 -9.44 19.62
C TRP A 638 37.20 -8.22 19.72
N HIS A 639 36.69 -7.08 20.16
CA HIS A 639 37.51 -5.88 20.35
C HIS A 639 38.59 -6.07 21.43
N LEU A 640 38.27 -6.75 22.53
CA LEU A 640 39.22 -7.06 23.60
C LEU A 640 40.36 -7.95 23.07
N ARG A 641 40.04 -8.96 22.25
CA ARG A 641 41.04 -9.81 21.60
C ARG A 641 41.97 -8.97 20.73
N ASN A 642 41.43 -8.06 19.92
CA ASN A 642 42.24 -7.20 19.05
C ASN A 642 43.11 -6.22 19.86
N CYS A 643 42.58 -5.61 20.93
CA CYS A 643 43.37 -4.75 21.83
C CYS A 643 44.53 -5.51 22.47
N THR A 644 44.28 -6.76 22.89
CA THR A 644 45.30 -7.62 23.50
C THR A 644 46.38 -8.00 22.48
N ALA A 645 45.98 -8.37 21.27
CA ALA A 645 46.91 -8.67 20.18
C ALA A 645 47.76 -7.44 19.77
N ALA A 646 47.18 -6.24 19.82
CA ALA A 646 47.86 -4.98 19.54
C ALA A 646 48.66 -4.43 20.73
N MET A 647 48.67 -5.12 21.87
CA MET A 647 49.30 -4.68 23.13
C MET A 647 48.81 -3.31 23.65
N ASP A 648 47.58 -2.90 23.32
CA ASP A 648 46.93 -1.70 23.87
C ASP A 648 46.28 -2.00 25.23
N SER A 649 47.12 -2.02 26.27
CA SER A 649 46.73 -2.34 27.65
C SER A 649 45.65 -1.40 28.21
N LYS A 650 45.64 -0.14 27.78
CA LYS A 650 44.66 0.87 28.21
C LYS A 650 43.28 0.54 27.65
N SER A 651 43.17 0.34 26.33
CA SER A 651 41.89 0.02 25.68
C SER A 651 41.39 -1.36 26.10
N ALA A 652 42.28 -2.34 26.32
CA ALA A 652 41.92 -3.65 26.85
C ALA A 652 41.27 -3.55 28.24
N THR A 653 41.87 -2.76 29.15
CA THR A 653 41.32 -2.55 30.51
C THR A 653 39.93 -1.90 30.46
N ILE A 654 39.77 -0.85 29.66
CA ILE A 654 38.47 -0.16 29.50
C ILE A 654 37.42 -1.12 28.92
N THR A 655 37.80 -1.93 27.93
CA THR A 655 36.90 -2.89 27.29
C THR A 655 36.45 -3.98 28.26
N LYS A 656 37.36 -4.48 29.10
CA LYS A 656 37.04 -5.47 30.15
C LYS A 656 36.00 -4.94 31.14
N VAL A 657 36.18 -3.72 31.66
CA VAL A 657 35.22 -3.09 32.58
C VAL A 657 33.84 -2.93 31.93
N LYS A 658 33.81 -2.54 30.64
CA LYS A 658 32.55 -2.45 29.89
C LYS A 658 31.88 -3.81 29.71
N LEU A 659 32.65 -4.85 29.41
CA LEU A 659 32.12 -6.23 29.29
C LEU A 659 31.52 -6.70 30.62
N GLU A 660 32.19 -6.46 31.75
CA GLU A 660 31.66 -6.79 33.08
C GLU A 660 30.30 -6.11 33.33
N SER A 661 30.14 -4.84 32.93
CA SER A 661 28.85 -4.15 33.03
C SER A 661 27.76 -4.76 32.13
N ILE A 662 28.13 -5.22 30.92
CA ILE A 662 27.18 -5.83 29.99
C ILE A 662 26.71 -7.19 30.51
N VAL A 663 27.62 -7.99 31.09
CA VAL A 663 27.27 -9.28 31.70
C VAL A 663 26.27 -9.10 32.84
N ARG A 664 26.44 -8.08 33.70
CA ARG A 664 25.45 -7.76 34.74
C ARG A 664 24.06 -7.49 34.15
N VAL A 665 23.99 -6.69 33.10
CA VAL A 665 22.72 -6.39 32.40
C VAL A 665 22.09 -7.64 31.80
N ILE A 666 22.90 -8.54 31.21
CA ILE A 666 22.39 -9.81 30.65
C ILE A 666 21.82 -10.68 31.76
N ASN A 667 22.53 -10.83 32.87
CA ASN A 667 22.13 -11.66 34.01
C ASN A 667 20.87 -11.11 34.71
N GLU A 668 20.77 -9.79 34.87
CA GLU A 668 19.57 -9.13 35.40
C GLU A 668 18.34 -9.42 34.52
N LYS A 669 18.52 -9.47 33.19
CA LYS A 669 17.44 -9.76 32.23
C LYS A 669 17.11 -11.24 32.10
N SER A 670 18.06 -12.15 32.32
CA SER A 670 17.81 -13.59 32.34
C SER A 670 17.15 -14.06 33.65
N GLY A 671 17.09 -13.21 34.67
CA GLY A 671 16.59 -13.59 36.00
C GLY A 671 17.61 -14.41 36.81
N GLU A 672 18.85 -14.50 36.36
CA GLU A 672 19.94 -15.17 37.05
C GLU A 672 20.69 -14.15 37.93
N THR A 673 20.29 -14.03 39.20
CA THR A 673 21.10 -13.30 40.19
C THR A 673 22.41 -14.05 40.47
N ILE A 674 23.54 -13.34 40.37
CA ILE A 674 24.89 -13.81 40.76
C ILE A 674 24.95 -14.11 42.25
#